data_AF-C3YBJ5-F1
#
_entry.id   AF-C3YBJ5-F1
#
_cell.length_a   1.000
_cell.length_b   1.000
_cell.length_c   1.000
_cell.angle_alpha   90.00
_cell.angle_beta   90.00
_cell.angle_gamma   90.00
#
_symmetry.space_group_name_H-M   'P 1'
#
loop_
_entity.id
_entity.type
_entity.pdbx_description
1 polymer ?
#
loop_
_entity_poly.entity_id
_entity_poly.type
_entity_poly.pdbx_seq_one_letter_code
_entity_poly.pdbx_strand_id
1 'polypeptide(L)'
;MAADLKGKVQTVLGPIGPTQLGRTLTHEHLMIDASPLGANVPCPPFLPNMNSLPFTMENLGFIRQFPWSYKPNLTLYGEEKHVIEELKFFKQHGGSSMVECTIVGLERDMNMMKRMAEESGVNIVSGTGYYVDSALPSEVHSATQEQLVSTMVHDITQGAAGTDIRCGVIGEIGTSWPVTATEKKVLQATAAAQTQLGCPVIIHPGRNKQAPAEVIRILAEAGGDISRTVMSHLDRTICDHDDLSAFAKLGCYLELDLFGIEVSYYQLGDFDMPSDAQRIKMIKHVLDEGYEDRVVIAHDLYTKHRLMHYGGHGYSHILLNVVPMMLARGISQDQLGRTLTHEHLWIDASPLGASVPSFPPNMDTLPFTMENLGFIRQFPYSHTDNLTLHGEEQHVAEELKFFKQHGGSSVVECTTVGIKNNIGMLKTMAEKTGVNIVAGAGYYVDSSLPPEVHSATQEQLVSTMVHDITQGAAGTDIRCGVIGEIGTSWPVTATEKKVLQATAAAQTQLGCPVIIHPGRNKQAPAEVIRILAEAGGDISRTVMSHLDRSIYDKGELSEFAKLGSYMEWDLFGIEVSYYQQVTDLDMPSDAQRIQMVKHVLDNGYEDRVVIAHDIHTKHRLMHYGGHGYSHILLNVVPMMLARGISQDQTIIMNGNNTDIDLQDYLYGNPYDHLYAYDDILDYLYPSGQEENGLDAASNQPASLPFRVALGAVYILIIVVCGVGNFVFLAIVGRYKKARTKTNLLIANLALSDFVVAILCIPFSLDYYVINDRDWRYGREVCTLVNYVKMVSLHVSTNALVVIGIDRYITIVRHRWRRLGKTSAILVSLGVWIASFLIAIPSAKFSMVQSGFHRNNAFCGVVWNAKHLAVYRGYYGGMLAFQFVLPVVVMAVCSLPVVWKVFHRELPGNLTEAMREKVQRSKRKTLRLILILALFVLCWAPYYVYAALRDFHHVLTLSALNTNIFYAVEAAAMGNSVINTCVYVAFNTNVTNFLRLLLKECHGLQERRGSDIQEMLPSDDEDDEDDDFTLLSSYVGDINKTCIKLDLLGK
;
A
#
# COMPACT_ATOMS: atom_id res chain seq x y z
N MET A 1 -31.62 40.83 2.70
CA MET A 1 -30.34 40.77 3.44
C MET A 1 -30.21 39.49 4.26
N ALA A 2 -30.85 39.29 5.42
CA ALA A 2 -30.81 37.98 6.12
C ALA A 2 -31.40 36.82 5.27
N ALA A 3 -32.41 37.13 4.44
CA ALA A 3 -32.98 36.17 3.49
C ALA A 3 -31.99 35.70 2.39
N ASP A 4 -30.96 36.50 2.06
CA ASP A 4 -30.02 36.21 0.97
C ASP A 4 -28.92 35.22 1.38
N LEU A 5 -28.71 35.05 2.69
CA LEU A 5 -27.74 34.14 3.31
C LEU A 5 -28.37 32.79 3.71
N LYS A 6 -29.69 32.67 3.68
CA LYS A 6 -30.37 31.43 4.06
C LYS A 6 -29.94 30.28 3.14
N GLY A 7 -29.46 29.19 3.74
CA GLY A 7 -29.00 28.01 3.00
C GLY A 7 -27.65 28.23 2.27
N LYS A 8 -26.90 29.27 2.64
CA LYS A 8 -25.55 29.55 2.13
C LYS A 8 -24.57 29.71 3.29
N VAL A 9 -23.28 29.66 2.98
CA VAL A 9 -22.20 29.89 3.92
C VAL A 9 -21.49 31.18 3.54
N GLN A 10 -21.37 32.12 4.48
CA GLN A 10 -20.66 33.38 4.24
C GLN A 10 -19.17 33.19 4.49
N THR A 11 -18.35 33.29 3.43
CA THR A 11 -16.88 33.33 3.51
C THR A 11 -16.37 34.77 3.46
N VAL A 12 -15.08 34.98 3.70
CA VAL A 12 -14.44 36.30 3.53
C VAL A 12 -14.45 36.79 2.07
N LEU A 13 -14.69 35.91 1.09
CA LEU A 13 -14.82 36.25 -0.33
C LEU A 13 -16.29 36.39 -0.79
N GLY A 14 -17.26 36.10 0.08
CA GLY A 14 -18.67 36.13 -0.25
C GLY A 14 -19.40 34.83 0.07
N PRO A 15 -20.71 34.79 -0.20
CA PRO A 15 -21.53 33.61 0.06
C PRO A 15 -21.26 32.49 -0.94
N ILE A 16 -21.09 31.27 -0.43
CA ILE A 16 -20.98 30.03 -1.21
C ILE A 16 -22.14 29.08 -0.87
N GLY A 17 -22.44 28.14 -1.76
CA GLY A 17 -23.38 27.06 -1.49
C GLY A 17 -22.80 26.03 -0.50
N PRO A 18 -23.64 25.31 0.29
CA PRO A 18 -23.17 24.31 1.24
C PRO A 18 -22.33 23.19 0.62
N THR A 19 -22.63 22.80 -0.62
CA THR A 19 -21.87 21.79 -1.36
C THR A 19 -20.45 22.25 -1.72
N GLN A 20 -20.18 23.55 -1.69
CA GLN A 20 -18.86 24.13 -1.98
C GLN A 20 -17.96 24.18 -0.73
N LEU A 21 -18.47 23.84 0.46
CA LEU A 21 -17.64 23.75 1.67
C LEU A 21 -16.58 22.65 1.55
N GLY A 22 -16.94 21.50 0.97
CA GLY A 22 -16.05 20.33 0.92
C GLY A 22 -15.50 19.96 2.30
N ARG A 23 -14.30 19.37 2.33
CA ARG A 23 -13.57 19.05 3.57
C ARG A 23 -13.22 20.33 4.33
N THR A 24 -13.76 20.44 5.54
CA THR A 24 -13.73 21.68 6.32
C THR A 24 -13.12 21.45 7.70
N LEU A 25 -12.16 22.29 8.08
CA LEU A 25 -11.69 22.39 9.47
C LEU A 25 -12.55 23.40 10.22
N THR A 26 -13.20 22.98 11.32
CA THR A 26 -14.24 23.79 11.98
C THR A 26 -13.71 24.78 13.01
N HIS A 27 -12.41 24.74 13.32
CA HIS A 27 -11.80 25.59 14.33
C HIS A 27 -10.29 25.77 14.09
N GLU A 28 -9.90 26.90 13.50
CA GLU A 28 -8.50 27.24 13.27
C GLU A 28 -8.23 28.71 13.57
N HIS A 29 -6.95 29.04 13.79
CA HIS A 29 -6.47 30.42 13.86
C HIS A 29 -5.43 30.65 12.76
N LEU A 30 -5.68 31.65 11.93
CA LEU A 30 -4.75 31.97 10.83
C LEU A 30 -3.84 33.13 11.19
N MET A 31 -4.35 34.05 12.01
CA MET A 31 -3.65 35.21 12.53
C MET A 31 -4.19 35.49 13.93
N ILE A 32 -3.32 35.47 14.94
CA ILE A 32 -3.71 35.58 16.35
C ILE A 32 -2.54 36.10 17.17
N ASP A 33 -2.84 36.88 18.21
CA ASP A 33 -1.93 37.11 19.34
C ASP A 33 -2.52 36.55 20.65
N ALA A 34 -2.01 35.40 21.07
CA ALA A 34 -2.36 34.73 22.32
C ALA A 34 -1.41 35.12 23.48
N SER A 35 -0.50 36.06 23.28
CA SER A 35 0.45 36.51 24.31
C SER A 35 -0.21 36.95 25.63
N PRO A 36 -1.36 37.65 25.64
CA PRO A 36 -2.05 38.02 26.87
C PRO A 36 -2.47 36.81 27.72
N LEU A 37 -2.90 35.73 27.07
CA LEU A 37 -3.34 34.50 27.74
C LEU A 37 -2.17 33.76 28.40
N GLY A 38 -0.99 33.84 27.79
CA GLY A 38 0.24 33.25 28.30
C GLY A 38 1.02 34.12 29.26
N ALA A 39 0.66 35.39 29.49
CA ALA A 39 1.51 36.38 30.15
C ALA A 39 2.04 35.94 31.52
N ASN A 40 1.21 35.23 32.30
CA ASN A 40 1.54 34.79 33.66
C ASN A 40 2.22 33.42 33.72
N VAL A 41 2.46 32.75 32.60
CA VAL A 41 3.15 31.45 32.57
C VAL A 41 4.66 31.69 32.64
N PRO A 42 5.36 31.26 33.72
CA PRO A 42 6.78 31.51 33.88
C PRO A 42 7.61 30.62 32.95
N CYS A 43 8.87 31.01 32.71
CA CYS A 43 9.85 30.10 32.11
C CYS A 43 10.19 28.97 33.09
N PRO A 44 10.56 27.78 32.59
CA PRO A 44 11.04 26.70 33.45
C PRO A 44 12.25 27.18 34.27
N PRO A 45 12.38 26.81 35.56
CA PRO A 45 13.48 27.29 36.42
C PRO A 45 14.88 26.97 35.88
N PHE A 46 15.01 25.89 35.11
CA PHE A 46 16.27 25.46 34.48
C PHE A 46 16.58 26.21 33.16
N LEU A 47 15.64 26.98 32.63
CA LEU A 47 15.80 27.77 31.39
C LEU A 47 15.18 29.18 31.54
N PRO A 48 15.68 30.01 32.47
CA PRO A 48 15.07 31.31 32.79
C PRO A 48 15.16 32.33 31.63
N ASN A 49 16.06 32.11 30.68
CA ASN A 49 16.28 32.97 29.51
C ASN A 49 15.59 32.45 28.23
N MET A 50 14.65 31.50 28.33
CA MET A 50 14.00 30.85 27.18
C MET A 50 13.48 31.86 26.15
N ASN A 51 12.87 32.97 26.58
CA ASN A 51 12.31 34.00 25.70
C ASN A 51 13.33 34.77 24.85
N SER A 52 14.61 34.70 25.20
CA SER A 52 15.70 35.31 24.42
C SER A 52 16.32 34.36 23.39
N LEU A 53 15.92 33.09 23.39
CA LEU A 53 16.47 32.08 22.48
C LEU A 53 15.86 32.21 21.08
N PRO A 54 16.61 31.91 20.01
CA PRO A 54 16.08 31.89 18.66
C PRO A 54 15.20 30.65 18.44
N PHE A 55 14.17 30.81 17.61
CA PHE A 55 13.32 29.70 17.18
C PHE A 55 14.09 28.84 16.17
N THR A 56 14.68 27.74 16.65
CA THR A 56 15.59 26.86 15.89
C THR A 56 15.29 25.39 16.18
N MET A 57 15.77 24.48 15.34
CA MET A 57 15.58 23.03 15.53
C MET A 57 16.19 22.53 16.84
N GLU A 58 17.29 23.14 17.30
CA GLU A 58 17.94 22.84 18.57
C GLU A 58 17.05 23.13 19.78
N ASN A 59 16.24 24.20 19.71
CA ASN A 59 15.38 24.65 20.81
C ASN A 59 13.94 24.11 20.70
N LEU A 60 13.54 23.64 19.52
CA LEU A 60 12.16 23.21 19.22
C LEU A 60 11.63 22.16 20.20
N GLY A 61 12.47 21.21 20.61
CA GLY A 61 12.08 20.18 21.59
C GLY A 61 11.60 20.77 22.91
N PHE A 62 12.29 21.79 23.44
CA PHE A 62 11.87 22.47 24.67
C PHE A 62 10.67 23.37 24.45
N ILE A 63 10.58 24.04 23.30
CA ILE A 63 9.42 24.88 22.94
C ILE A 63 8.15 24.02 22.89
N ARG A 64 8.22 22.79 22.35
CA ARG A 64 7.09 21.84 22.33
C ARG A 64 6.65 21.43 23.73
N GLN A 65 7.57 21.25 24.67
CA GLN A 65 7.25 20.86 26.04
C GLN A 65 6.75 22.04 26.90
N PHE A 66 7.16 23.27 26.55
CA PHE A 66 6.76 24.49 27.26
C PHE A 66 6.26 25.58 26.30
N PRO A 67 5.19 25.31 25.52
CA PRO A 67 4.76 26.17 24.44
C PRO A 67 4.27 27.55 24.91
N TRP A 68 3.80 27.65 26.16
CA TRP A 68 3.32 28.89 26.77
C TRP A 68 4.41 29.68 27.50
N SER A 69 5.51 29.03 27.85
CA SER A 69 6.68 29.71 28.45
C SER A 69 7.47 30.53 27.43
N TYR A 70 7.50 30.10 26.17
CA TYR A 70 8.21 30.78 25.09
C TYR A 70 7.30 31.80 24.38
N LYS A 71 7.32 33.05 24.82
CA LYS A 71 6.42 34.12 24.33
C LYS A 71 6.45 34.34 22.81
N PRO A 72 7.61 34.27 22.11
CA PRO A 72 7.61 34.39 20.65
C PRO A 72 6.78 33.34 19.90
N ASN A 73 6.41 32.23 20.55
CA ASN A 73 5.55 31.18 20.00
C ASN A 73 4.06 31.55 19.95
N LEU A 74 3.63 32.51 20.77
CA LEU A 74 2.22 32.79 21.07
C LEU A 74 1.56 33.79 20.12
N THR A 75 2.24 34.15 19.04
CA THR A 75 1.69 35.03 18.00
C THR A 75 2.01 34.45 16.64
N LEU A 76 1.05 34.52 15.71
CA LEU A 76 1.26 34.17 14.30
C LEU A 76 1.54 35.40 13.43
N TYR A 77 1.50 36.60 14.01
CA TYR A 77 1.89 37.82 13.32
C TYR A 77 3.36 37.77 12.88
N GLY A 78 3.60 38.11 11.61
CA GLY A 78 4.90 37.98 10.94
C GLY A 78 5.15 36.62 10.28
N GLU A 79 4.22 35.66 10.39
CA GLU A 79 4.31 34.33 9.77
C GLU A 79 3.34 34.15 8.59
N GLU A 80 2.77 35.23 8.06
CA GLU A 80 1.67 35.20 7.08
C GLU A 80 2.02 34.38 5.84
N LYS A 81 3.26 34.51 5.38
CA LYS A 81 3.76 33.77 4.22
C LYS A 81 3.70 32.25 4.47
N HIS A 82 4.11 31.82 5.65
CA HIS A 82 4.12 30.41 6.00
C HIS A 82 2.70 29.87 6.15
N VAL A 83 1.82 30.63 6.80
CA VAL A 83 0.38 30.27 6.87
C VAL A 83 -0.20 30.11 5.47
N ILE A 84 0.03 31.03 4.52
CA ILE A 84 -0.45 30.92 3.14
C ILE A 84 0.12 29.67 2.42
N GLU A 85 1.41 29.37 2.61
CA GLU A 85 2.03 28.17 2.05
C GLU A 85 1.39 26.89 2.59
N GLU A 86 1.06 26.84 3.89
CA GLU A 86 0.40 25.70 4.50
C GLU A 86 -1.09 25.58 4.12
N LEU A 87 -1.78 26.70 3.89
CA LEU A 87 -3.13 26.70 3.33
C LEU A 87 -3.15 26.15 1.90
N LYS A 88 -2.16 26.51 1.07
CA LYS A 88 -1.99 25.92 -0.27
C LYS A 88 -1.72 24.43 -0.17
N PHE A 89 -0.89 24.01 0.78
CA PHE A 89 -0.62 22.60 1.03
C PHE A 89 -1.88 21.85 1.47
N PHE A 90 -2.68 22.42 2.38
CA PHE A 90 -3.99 21.90 2.77
C PHE A 90 -4.94 21.76 1.57
N LYS A 91 -5.00 22.78 0.71
CA LYS A 91 -5.80 22.76 -0.52
C LYS A 91 -5.38 21.66 -1.48
N GLN A 92 -4.07 21.43 -1.62
CA GLN A 92 -3.49 20.40 -2.48
C GLN A 92 -3.82 18.98 -2.03
N HIS A 93 -4.10 18.77 -0.74
CA HIS A 93 -4.40 17.46 -0.15
C HIS A 93 -5.89 17.30 0.19
N GLY A 94 -6.77 17.93 -0.61
CA GLY A 94 -8.22 17.77 -0.53
C GLY A 94 -8.95 18.75 0.41
N GLY A 95 -8.21 19.53 1.20
CA GLY A 95 -8.78 20.57 2.05
C GLY A 95 -9.54 21.63 1.24
N SER A 96 -10.74 22.02 1.66
CA SER A 96 -11.57 22.93 0.88
C SER A 96 -11.89 24.23 1.60
N SER A 97 -12.27 24.13 2.88
CA SER A 97 -12.69 25.28 3.67
C SER A 97 -12.14 25.21 5.09
N MET A 98 -12.20 26.32 5.81
CA MET A 98 -11.94 26.37 7.24
C MET A 98 -12.67 27.52 7.92
N VAL A 99 -12.93 27.36 9.21
CA VAL A 99 -13.48 28.39 10.07
C VAL A 99 -12.34 29.02 10.87
N GLU A 100 -12.23 30.35 10.74
CA GLU A 100 -11.25 31.17 11.44
C GLU A 100 -11.91 31.76 12.69
N CYS A 101 -11.43 31.33 13.86
CA CYS A 101 -12.06 31.58 15.16
C CYS A 101 -11.50 32.82 15.88
N THR A 102 -10.61 33.60 15.27
CA THR A 102 -10.01 34.77 15.91
C THR A 102 -11.01 35.93 15.95
N ILE A 103 -11.37 36.36 17.16
CA ILE A 103 -12.39 37.38 17.43
C ILE A 103 -11.88 38.52 18.32
N VAL A 104 -12.78 39.36 18.84
CA VAL A 104 -12.42 40.47 19.74
C VAL A 104 -11.77 39.89 21.01
N GLY A 105 -10.55 40.36 21.29
CA GLY A 105 -9.68 39.87 22.36
C GLY A 105 -8.48 39.04 21.86
N LEU A 106 -8.48 38.62 20.60
CA LEU A 106 -7.43 37.79 19.98
C LEU A 106 -6.72 38.45 18.78
N GLU A 107 -7.04 39.71 18.51
CA GLU A 107 -6.49 40.52 17.40
C GLU A 107 -6.80 39.94 16.01
N ARG A 108 -8.06 40.00 15.56
CA ARG A 108 -8.46 39.57 14.21
C ARG A 108 -8.08 40.58 13.10
N ASP A 109 -7.66 40.08 11.94
CA ASP A 109 -7.42 40.89 10.72
C ASP A 109 -8.21 40.35 9.51
N MET A 110 -9.32 41.03 9.19
CA MET A 110 -10.21 40.63 8.08
C MET A 110 -9.54 40.74 6.70
N ASN A 111 -8.67 41.74 6.49
CA ASN A 111 -8.03 41.94 5.20
C ASN A 111 -6.98 40.84 4.94
N MET A 112 -6.24 40.45 5.98
CA MET A 112 -5.30 39.35 5.87
C MET A 112 -6.01 38.03 5.57
N MET A 113 -7.11 37.72 6.26
CA MET A 113 -7.91 36.52 5.98
C MET A 113 -8.41 36.49 4.53
N LYS A 114 -8.91 37.63 4.00
CA LYS A 114 -9.32 37.74 2.60
C LYS A 114 -8.17 37.44 1.64
N ARG A 115 -7.01 38.04 1.89
CA ARG A 115 -5.80 37.79 1.08
C ARG A 115 -5.37 36.32 1.14
N MET A 116 -5.41 35.69 2.32
CA MET A 116 -5.10 34.27 2.48
C MET A 116 -6.07 33.39 1.69
N ALA A 117 -7.36 33.69 1.67
CA ALA A 117 -8.35 32.97 0.87
C ALA A 117 -8.08 33.11 -0.64
N GLU A 118 -7.80 34.34 -1.10
CA GLU A 118 -7.48 34.61 -2.51
C GLU A 118 -6.20 33.91 -2.97
N GLU A 119 -5.13 33.94 -2.16
CA GLU A 119 -3.85 33.36 -2.53
C GLU A 119 -3.81 31.83 -2.41
N SER A 120 -4.54 31.24 -1.47
CA SER A 120 -4.54 29.79 -1.23
C SER A 120 -5.64 29.03 -1.99
N GLY A 121 -6.74 29.70 -2.33
CA GLY A 121 -7.94 29.05 -2.86
C GLY A 121 -8.75 28.25 -1.83
N VAL A 122 -8.44 28.41 -0.54
CA VAL A 122 -9.23 27.85 0.57
C VAL A 122 -10.37 28.81 0.92
N ASN A 123 -11.58 28.30 1.10
CA ASN A 123 -12.69 29.12 1.58
C ASN A 123 -12.52 29.39 3.09
N ILE A 124 -12.36 30.65 3.48
CA ILE A 124 -12.20 31.03 4.89
C ILE A 124 -13.51 31.63 5.41
N VAL A 125 -14.06 31.05 6.48
CA VAL A 125 -15.25 31.53 7.18
C VAL A 125 -14.81 32.21 8.47
N SER A 126 -14.92 33.53 8.56
CA SER A 126 -14.45 34.28 9.75
C SER A 126 -15.52 34.36 10.84
N GLY A 127 -15.09 34.34 12.10
CA GLY A 127 -15.91 34.51 13.30
C GLY A 127 -16.14 35.95 13.75
N THR A 128 -17.25 36.16 14.48
CA THR A 128 -17.51 37.37 15.27
C THR A 128 -17.79 37.00 16.72
N GLY A 129 -17.53 37.92 17.67
CA GLY A 129 -17.86 37.71 19.07
C GLY A 129 -16.80 38.27 20.00
N TYR A 130 -16.81 37.76 21.23
CA TYR A 130 -15.93 38.20 22.31
C TYR A 130 -15.33 37.00 23.02
N TYR A 131 -14.01 37.04 23.24
CA TYR A 131 -13.27 35.99 23.91
C TYR A 131 -13.38 36.07 25.45
N VAL A 132 -12.44 35.44 26.17
CA VAL A 132 -12.48 35.35 27.64
C VAL A 132 -12.26 36.70 28.33
N ASP A 133 -12.84 36.90 29.51
CA ASP A 133 -12.88 38.18 30.24
C ASP A 133 -11.49 38.83 30.39
N SER A 134 -10.44 38.04 30.61
CA SER A 134 -9.07 38.53 30.78
C SER A 134 -8.40 39.07 29.51
N ALA A 135 -8.94 38.75 28.33
CA ALA A 135 -8.44 39.20 27.04
C ALA A 135 -9.29 40.33 26.44
N LEU A 136 -10.43 40.66 27.06
CA LEU A 136 -11.34 41.65 26.53
C LEU A 136 -10.83 43.08 26.76
N PRO A 137 -11.03 43.98 25.78
CA PRO A 137 -10.74 45.39 25.95
C PRO A 137 -11.76 46.04 26.89
N SER A 138 -11.35 47.11 27.57
CA SER A 138 -12.13 47.74 28.66
C SER A 138 -13.54 48.18 28.28
N GLU A 139 -13.71 48.54 27.01
CA GLU A 139 -14.94 48.99 26.38
C GLU A 139 -16.01 47.89 26.45
N VAL A 140 -15.64 46.62 26.31
CA VAL A 140 -16.56 45.48 26.33
C VAL A 140 -17.12 45.23 27.72
N HIS A 141 -16.33 45.46 28.78
CA HIS A 141 -16.85 45.37 30.16
C HIS A 141 -17.96 46.39 30.39
N SER A 142 -17.81 47.60 29.84
CA SER A 142 -18.80 48.69 29.96
C SER A 142 -19.98 48.60 28.98
N ALA A 143 -19.86 47.81 27.91
CA ALA A 143 -20.88 47.70 26.87
C ALA A 143 -22.18 47.05 27.39
N THR A 144 -23.33 47.52 26.92
CA THR A 144 -24.62 46.88 27.20
C THR A 144 -24.81 45.63 26.36
N GLN A 145 -25.71 44.73 26.77
CA GLN A 145 -26.02 43.52 26.00
C GLN A 145 -26.47 43.86 24.57
N GLU A 146 -27.27 44.91 24.39
CA GLU A 146 -27.76 45.37 23.08
C GLU A 146 -26.65 45.84 22.16
N GLN A 147 -25.62 46.50 22.70
CA GLN A 147 -24.45 46.92 21.93
C GLN A 147 -23.64 45.72 21.43
N LEU A 148 -23.48 44.69 22.28
CA LEU A 148 -22.82 43.45 21.91
C LEU A 148 -23.58 42.72 20.80
N VAL A 149 -24.91 42.61 20.94
CA VAL A 149 -25.80 42.03 19.91
C VAL A 149 -25.68 42.80 18.59
N SER A 150 -25.80 44.13 18.64
CA SER A 150 -25.72 44.98 17.45
C SER A 150 -24.41 44.80 16.69
N THR A 151 -23.30 44.60 17.41
CA THR A 151 -21.99 44.38 16.81
C THR A 151 -21.92 43.04 16.08
N MET A 152 -22.34 41.94 16.72
CA MET A 152 -22.34 40.61 16.08
C MET A 152 -23.28 40.56 14.85
N VAL A 153 -24.45 41.20 14.95
CA VAL A 153 -25.38 41.32 13.82
C VAL A 153 -24.80 42.15 12.68
N HIS A 154 -24.10 43.24 13.00
CA HIS A 154 -23.43 44.07 12.00
C HIS A 154 -22.32 43.30 11.28
N ASP A 155 -21.46 42.60 12.01
CA ASP A 155 -20.33 41.84 11.47
C ASP A 155 -20.78 40.75 10.48
N ILE A 156 -21.91 40.10 10.73
CA ILE A 156 -22.48 39.07 9.84
C ILE A 156 -23.22 39.69 8.64
N THR A 157 -23.91 40.81 8.82
CA THR A 157 -24.83 41.33 7.78
C THR A 157 -24.22 42.41 6.90
N GLN A 158 -23.32 43.24 7.43
CA GLN A 158 -22.77 44.42 6.76
C GLN A 158 -21.25 44.31 6.54
N GLY A 159 -20.50 43.95 7.57
CA GLY A 159 -19.03 43.83 7.53
C GLY A 159 -18.41 43.99 8.90
N ALA A 160 -17.21 43.46 9.09
CA ALA A 160 -16.53 43.38 10.38
C ALA A 160 -15.25 44.22 10.43
N ALA A 161 -14.90 44.67 11.64
CA ALA A 161 -13.65 45.37 11.95
C ALA A 161 -13.33 46.57 11.03
N GLY A 162 -14.35 47.33 10.62
CA GLY A 162 -14.19 48.49 9.73
C GLY A 162 -14.00 48.17 8.25
N THR A 163 -14.22 46.92 7.85
CA THR A 163 -14.19 46.45 6.45
C THR A 163 -15.61 46.14 5.94
N ASP A 164 -15.74 45.88 4.64
CA ASP A 164 -16.95 45.34 4.01
C ASP A 164 -17.00 43.79 4.01
N ILE A 165 -16.02 43.14 4.67
CA ILE A 165 -15.90 41.69 4.75
C ILE A 165 -16.78 41.17 5.89
N ARG A 166 -17.69 40.26 5.57
CA ARG A 166 -18.68 39.73 6.52
C ARG A 166 -18.22 38.43 7.17
N CYS A 167 -18.53 38.28 8.45
CA CYS A 167 -18.35 37.04 9.20
C CYS A 167 -19.43 36.00 8.83
N GLY A 168 -19.13 34.71 9.04
CA GLY A 168 -20.05 33.61 8.76
C GLY A 168 -20.52 32.82 9.98
N VAL A 169 -19.85 32.96 11.13
CA VAL A 169 -20.20 32.29 12.40
C VAL A 169 -20.09 33.25 13.58
N ILE A 170 -20.79 32.97 14.69
CA ILE A 170 -20.54 33.65 15.97
C ILE A 170 -19.62 32.76 16.80
N GLY A 171 -18.41 33.20 17.10
CA GLY A 171 -17.46 32.48 17.94
C GLY A 171 -16.01 32.59 17.44
N GLU A 172 -15.04 32.10 18.22
CA GLU A 172 -15.21 31.30 19.45
C GLU A 172 -15.59 32.11 20.71
N ILE A 173 -16.82 32.00 21.21
CA ILE A 173 -17.25 32.75 22.41
C ILE A 173 -16.51 32.26 23.64
N GLY A 174 -15.71 33.14 24.24
CA GLY A 174 -14.82 32.84 25.34
C GLY A 174 -15.54 32.72 26.68
N THR A 175 -15.30 31.63 27.40
CA THR A 175 -15.73 31.49 28.80
C THR A 175 -14.60 30.99 29.68
N SER A 176 -14.47 31.59 30.87
CA SER A 176 -13.57 31.13 31.91
C SER A 176 -14.31 30.21 32.90
N TRP A 177 -13.59 29.68 33.89
CA TRP A 177 -14.21 28.93 34.98
C TRP A 177 -13.78 29.49 36.35
N PRO A 178 -14.75 29.88 37.22
CA PRO A 178 -16.18 30.03 36.95
C PRO A 178 -16.50 31.12 35.91
N VAL A 179 -17.63 30.99 35.21
CA VAL A 179 -18.06 31.99 34.21
C VAL A 179 -18.26 33.36 34.86
N THR A 180 -17.58 34.39 34.34
CA THR A 180 -17.67 35.75 34.90
C THR A 180 -18.99 36.45 34.56
N ALA A 181 -19.27 37.57 35.22
CA ALA A 181 -20.45 38.38 34.92
C ALA A 181 -20.41 38.94 33.47
N THR A 182 -19.23 39.33 32.99
CA THR A 182 -19.05 39.82 31.61
C THR A 182 -19.28 38.69 30.61
N GLU A 183 -18.67 37.52 30.82
CA GLU A 183 -18.82 36.36 29.93
C GLU A 183 -20.28 35.86 29.90
N LYS A 184 -20.96 35.87 31.04
CA LYS A 184 -22.40 35.58 31.09
C LYS A 184 -23.22 36.58 30.26
N LYS A 185 -22.92 37.88 30.36
CA LYS A 185 -23.54 38.93 29.53
C LYS A 185 -23.26 38.70 28.03
N VAL A 186 -22.05 38.28 27.67
CA VAL A 186 -21.66 37.93 26.30
C VAL A 186 -22.43 36.70 25.80
N LEU A 187 -22.59 35.65 26.60
CA LEU A 187 -23.39 34.47 26.24
C LEU A 187 -24.87 34.84 26.00
N GLN A 188 -25.42 35.72 26.84
CA GLN A 188 -26.80 36.22 26.67
C GLN A 188 -26.95 37.07 25.40
N ALA A 189 -25.95 37.90 25.08
CA ALA A 189 -25.90 38.62 23.81
C ALA A 189 -25.77 37.66 22.61
N THR A 190 -24.96 36.61 22.75
CA THR A 190 -24.74 35.58 21.72
C THR A 190 -26.04 34.86 21.40
N ALA A 191 -26.79 34.41 22.41
CA ALA A 191 -28.11 33.82 22.21
C ALA A 191 -29.05 34.76 21.44
N ALA A 192 -29.14 36.02 21.86
CA ALA A 192 -30.01 37.01 21.20
C ALA A 192 -29.60 37.29 19.74
N ALA A 193 -28.30 37.34 19.43
CA ALA A 193 -27.80 37.48 18.07
C ALA A 193 -28.08 36.21 17.23
N GLN A 194 -27.85 35.03 17.80
CA GLN A 194 -28.14 33.74 17.16
C GLN A 194 -29.63 33.61 16.82
N THR A 195 -30.54 34.01 17.72
CA THR A 195 -32.00 34.00 17.46
C THR A 195 -32.37 34.92 16.28
N GLN A 196 -31.71 36.07 16.14
CA GLN A 196 -31.98 37.01 15.04
C GLN A 196 -31.45 36.51 13.68
N LEU A 197 -30.30 35.84 13.69
CA LEU A 197 -29.55 35.51 12.48
C LEU A 197 -29.72 34.05 12.02
N GLY A 198 -30.01 33.14 12.94
CA GLY A 198 -30.01 31.68 12.71
C GLY A 198 -28.63 31.09 12.40
N CYS A 199 -27.55 31.82 12.67
CA CYS A 199 -26.17 31.38 12.38
C CYS A 199 -25.66 30.37 13.42
N PRO A 200 -24.63 29.58 13.08
CA PRO A 200 -23.96 28.71 14.05
C PRO A 200 -23.20 29.51 15.11
N VAL A 201 -23.08 28.93 16.31
CA VAL A 201 -22.30 29.47 17.44
C VAL A 201 -21.18 28.49 17.80
N ILE A 202 -19.97 28.98 18.03
CA ILE A 202 -18.81 28.20 18.51
C ILE A 202 -18.42 28.74 19.88
N ILE A 203 -18.15 27.87 20.85
CA ILE A 203 -17.92 28.23 22.24
C ILE A 203 -16.63 27.63 22.76
N HIS A 204 -15.79 28.47 23.37
CA HIS A 204 -14.62 28.09 24.14
C HIS A 204 -14.98 27.88 25.62
N PRO A 205 -14.94 26.64 26.14
CA PRO A 205 -15.19 26.40 27.56
C PRO A 205 -13.95 26.64 28.43
N GLY A 206 -14.21 27.05 29.68
CA GLY A 206 -13.21 27.05 30.74
C GLY A 206 -12.62 25.65 30.97
N ARG A 207 -11.42 25.59 31.55
CA ARG A 207 -10.65 24.35 31.81
C ARG A 207 -11.18 23.56 33.02
N ASN A 208 -12.47 23.24 33.02
CA ASN A 208 -13.13 22.47 34.06
C ASN A 208 -14.22 21.59 33.46
N LYS A 209 -14.32 20.33 33.89
CA LYS A 209 -15.31 19.38 33.37
C LYS A 209 -16.77 19.82 33.48
N GLN A 210 -17.10 20.72 34.41
CA GLN A 210 -18.45 21.26 34.59
C GLN A 210 -18.74 22.48 33.69
N ALA A 211 -17.71 23.08 33.08
CA ALA A 211 -17.86 24.29 32.29
C ALA A 211 -18.74 24.09 31.04
N PRO A 212 -18.56 23.04 30.21
CA PRO A 212 -19.37 22.85 29.01
C PRO A 212 -20.88 22.82 29.30
N ALA A 213 -21.31 22.02 30.28
CA ALA A 213 -22.72 21.89 30.64
C ALA A 213 -23.31 23.20 31.20
N GLU A 214 -22.56 23.92 32.03
CA GLU A 214 -23.00 25.21 32.57
C GLU A 214 -23.16 26.27 31.48
N VAL A 215 -22.24 26.31 30.52
CA VAL A 215 -22.31 27.26 29.40
C VAL A 215 -23.50 26.97 28.50
N ILE A 216 -23.74 25.69 28.16
CA ILE A 216 -24.94 25.28 27.41
C ILE A 216 -26.22 25.66 28.15
N ARG A 217 -26.26 25.48 29.49
CA ARG A 217 -27.40 25.88 30.31
C ARG A 217 -27.66 27.39 30.24
N ILE A 218 -26.62 28.22 30.41
CA ILE A 218 -26.73 29.69 30.34
C ILE A 218 -27.21 30.13 28.95
N LEU A 219 -26.66 29.55 27.88
CA LEU A 219 -27.04 29.89 26.52
C LEU A 219 -28.49 29.47 26.21
N ALA A 220 -28.89 28.27 26.62
CA ALA A 220 -30.26 27.76 26.45
C ALA A 220 -31.28 28.62 27.22
N GLU A 221 -30.99 28.98 28.47
CA GLU A 221 -31.83 29.86 29.28
C GLU A 221 -31.99 31.26 28.67
N ALA A 222 -30.97 31.72 27.92
CA ALA A 222 -31.01 32.98 27.19
C ALA A 222 -31.73 32.87 25.82
N GLY A 223 -32.19 31.68 25.43
CA GLY A 223 -32.93 31.45 24.17
C GLY A 223 -32.07 31.05 22.97
N GLY A 224 -30.81 30.65 23.19
CA GLY A 224 -29.94 30.15 22.13
C GLY A 224 -30.36 28.77 21.61
N ASP A 225 -30.10 28.51 20.33
CA ASP A 225 -30.36 27.23 19.68
C ASP A 225 -29.16 26.29 19.85
N ILE A 226 -29.30 25.34 20.77
CA ILE A 226 -28.25 24.38 21.09
C ILE A 226 -27.94 23.46 19.91
N SER A 227 -28.93 23.16 19.05
CA SER A 227 -28.74 22.30 17.87
C SER A 227 -27.86 22.93 16.78
N ARG A 228 -27.56 24.23 16.90
CA ARG A 228 -26.66 25.01 16.03
C ARG A 228 -25.44 25.53 16.79
N THR A 229 -25.15 24.98 17.95
CA THR A 229 -24.03 25.38 18.82
C THR A 229 -22.96 24.29 18.79
N VAL A 230 -21.71 24.69 18.67
CA VAL A 230 -20.50 23.87 18.72
C VAL A 230 -19.81 24.14 20.06
N MET A 231 -19.52 23.09 20.80
CA MET A 231 -18.71 23.17 22.02
C MET A 231 -17.30 22.70 21.73
N SER A 232 -16.35 23.63 21.75
CA SER A 232 -14.92 23.43 21.47
C SER A 232 -14.18 22.77 22.64
N HIS A 233 -12.99 22.25 22.38
CA HIS A 233 -12.04 21.77 23.39
C HIS A 233 -12.56 20.67 24.33
N LEU A 234 -13.49 19.84 23.86
CA LEU A 234 -14.05 18.76 24.68
C LEU A 234 -13.00 17.69 25.01
N ASP A 235 -12.08 17.44 24.11
CA ASP A 235 -10.99 16.49 24.26
C ASP A 235 -10.03 16.81 25.43
N ARG A 236 -9.90 18.09 25.80
CA ARG A 236 -9.15 18.49 27.02
C ARG A 236 -10.01 18.71 28.26
N THR A 237 -11.33 18.66 28.13
CA THR A 237 -12.26 19.12 29.19
C THR A 237 -13.11 17.97 29.75
N ILE A 238 -13.52 17.01 28.92
CA ILE A 238 -14.33 15.84 29.29
C ILE A 238 -13.63 14.58 28.77
N CYS A 239 -12.71 14.04 29.57
CA CYS A 239 -11.93 12.86 29.19
C CYS A 239 -12.64 11.52 29.50
N ASP A 240 -13.64 11.55 30.39
CA ASP A 240 -14.42 10.36 30.75
C ASP A 240 -15.54 10.10 29.73
N HIS A 241 -15.65 8.86 29.28
CA HIS A 241 -16.59 8.47 28.23
C HIS A 241 -18.06 8.59 28.66
N ASP A 242 -18.39 8.33 29.93
CA ASP A 242 -19.76 8.45 30.44
C ASP A 242 -20.16 9.92 30.58
N ASP A 243 -19.26 10.76 31.09
CA ASP A 243 -19.47 12.22 31.15
C ASP A 243 -19.62 12.82 29.73
N LEU A 244 -18.84 12.33 28.74
CA LEU A 244 -18.93 12.77 27.36
C LEU A 244 -20.26 12.36 26.71
N SER A 245 -20.70 11.11 26.91
CA SER A 245 -22.02 10.64 26.46
C SER A 245 -23.17 11.38 27.15
N ALA A 246 -23.02 11.75 28.42
CA ALA A 246 -24.02 12.54 29.14
C ALA A 246 -24.12 13.96 28.56
N PHE A 247 -22.98 14.57 28.22
CA PHE A 247 -22.94 15.88 27.59
C PHE A 247 -23.51 15.86 26.15
N ALA A 248 -23.21 14.82 25.36
CA ALA A 248 -23.72 14.63 24.00
C ALA A 248 -25.26 14.74 23.91
N LYS A 249 -25.97 14.25 24.93
CA LYS A 249 -27.44 14.30 25.03
C LYS A 249 -28.03 15.71 25.06
N LEU A 250 -27.21 16.73 25.34
CA LEU A 250 -27.66 18.12 25.34
C LEU A 250 -27.90 18.66 23.91
N GLY A 251 -27.41 17.97 22.88
CA GLY A 251 -27.77 18.22 21.48
C GLY A 251 -26.93 19.26 20.75
N CYS A 252 -25.84 19.74 21.33
CA CYS A 252 -24.85 20.56 20.62
C CYS A 252 -23.90 19.69 19.78
N TYR A 253 -23.18 20.32 18.87
CA TYR A 253 -22.03 19.71 18.20
C TYR A 253 -20.86 19.58 19.18
N LEU A 254 -20.23 18.42 19.17
CA LEU A 254 -19.09 18.01 19.97
C LEU A 254 -17.83 18.24 19.16
N GLU A 255 -17.02 19.22 19.54
CA GLU A 255 -15.79 19.53 18.83
C GLU A 255 -14.56 19.02 19.58
N LEU A 256 -13.79 18.17 18.88
CA LEU A 256 -12.48 17.72 19.31
C LEU A 256 -11.45 18.40 18.41
N ASP A 257 -11.00 19.57 18.84
CA ASP A 257 -10.23 20.52 18.04
C ASP A 257 -8.75 20.58 18.39
N LEU A 258 -8.18 19.73 19.24
CA LEU A 258 -6.75 19.82 19.60
C LEU A 258 -5.89 18.72 18.96
N PHE A 259 -6.26 18.24 17.76
CA PHE A 259 -5.47 17.24 17.04
C PHE A 259 -4.03 17.74 16.79
N GLY A 260 -3.06 16.84 16.97
CA GLY A 260 -1.64 17.12 16.86
C GLY A 260 -1.00 17.78 18.09
N ILE A 261 -1.77 18.07 19.17
CA ILE A 261 -1.21 18.51 20.47
C ILE A 261 -0.96 17.30 21.37
N GLU A 262 0.32 16.99 21.58
CA GLU A 262 0.75 15.90 22.46
C GLU A 262 1.82 16.42 23.44
N VAL A 263 1.37 16.90 24.61
CA VAL A 263 2.26 17.34 25.69
C VAL A 263 1.87 16.66 27.00
N SER A 264 2.87 16.10 27.69
CA SER A 264 2.68 15.49 29.01
C SER A 264 2.59 16.52 30.14
N TYR A 265 2.77 17.81 29.84
CA TYR A 265 2.62 18.89 30.80
C TYR A 265 1.90 20.07 30.15
N TYR A 266 0.60 20.19 30.40
CA TYR A 266 -0.19 21.31 29.92
C TYR A 266 -0.10 22.49 30.89
N GLN A 267 0.55 23.58 30.48
CA GLN A 267 0.92 24.68 31.41
C GLN A 267 -0.26 25.52 31.91
N LEU A 268 -1.45 25.36 31.32
CA LEU A 268 -2.64 26.16 31.64
C LEU A 268 -3.69 25.40 32.46
N GLY A 269 -3.44 24.14 32.83
CA GLY A 269 -4.40 23.34 33.57
C GLY A 269 -3.77 22.10 34.20
N ASP A 270 -4.47 21.47 35.13
CA ASP A 270 -4.01 20.27 35.84
C ASP A 270 -4.60 19.01 35.17
N PHE A 271 -4.12 18.72 33.95
CA PHE A 271 -4.48 17.51 33.19
C PHE A 271 -3.45 17.22 32.09
N ASP A 272 -3.37 15.96 31.67
CA ASP A 272 -2.51 15.52 30.57
C ASP A 272 -3.26 15.61 29.24
N MET A 273 -2.62 16.16 28.20
CA MET A 273 -3.24 16.24 26.88
C MET A 273 -3.39 14.84 26.29
N PRO A 274 -4.57 14.48 25.75
CA PRO A 274 -4.72 13.22 25.04
C PRO A 274 -3.86 13.23 23.77
N SER A 275 -3.37 12.06 23.39
CA SER A 275 -2.80 11.80 22.06
C SER A 275 -3.90 11.76 21.01
N ASP A 276 -3.53 11.86 19.73
CA ASP A 276 -4.49 11.70 18.63
C ASP A 276 -5.10 10.30 18.63
N ALA A 277 -4.32 9.30 19.05
CA ALA A 277 -4.82 7.95 19.29
C ALA A 277 -5.94 7.91 20.34
N GLN A 278 -5.88 8.71 21.39
CA GLN A 278 -6.93 8.79 22.41
C GLN A 278 -8.13 9.59 21.90
N ARG A 279 -7.93 10.71 21.20
CA ARG A 279 -9.01 11.47 20.54
C ARG A 279 -9.83 10.59 19.59
N ILE A 280 -9.17 9.78 18.77
CA ILE A 280 -9.85 8.85 17.85
C ILE A 280 -10.69 7.82 18.62
N LYS A 281 -10.25 7.37 19.80
CA LYS A 281 -11.05 6.48 20.66
C LYS A 281 -12.26 7.19 21.25
N MET A 282 -12.12 8.46 21.65
CA MET A 282 -13.24 9.28 22.12
C MET A 282 -14.27 9.48 21.00
N ILE A 283 -13.81 9.77 19.78
CA ILE A 283 -14.68 9.88 18.60
C ILE A 283 -15.40 8.56 18.38
N LYS A 284 -14.66 7.43 18.32
CA LYS A 284 -15.27 6.12 18.14
C LYS A 284 -16.38 5.84 19.17
N HIS A 285 -16.14 6.15 20.44
CA HIS A 285 -17.13 5.98 21.50
C HIS A 285 -18.42 6.79 21.23
N VAL A 286 -18.28 8.05 20.86
CA VAL A 286 -19.42 8.93 20.54
C VAL A 286 -20.16 8.46 19.28
N LEU A 287 -19.45 7.95 18.29
CA LEU A 287 -20.04 7.35 17.08
C LEU A 287 -20.78 6.05 17.40
N ASP A 288 -20.21 5.18 18.23
CA ASP A 288 -20.84 3.92 18.64
C ASP A 288 -22.13 4.16 19.46
N GLU A 289 -22.25 5.33 20.09
CA GLU A 289 -23.45 5.80 20.81
C GLU A 289 -24.49 6.50 19.91
N GLY A 290 -24.23 6.65 18.60
CA GLY A 290 -25.19 7.19 17.63
C GLY A 290 -25.22 8.71 17.50
N TYR A 291 -24.11 9.40 17.79
CA TYR A 291 -23.99 10.87 17.66
C TYR A 291 -23.12 11.30 16.47
N GLU A 292 -23.05 10.49 15.42
CA GLU A 292 -22.22 10.75 14.23
C GLU A 292 -22.53 12.07 13.51
N ASP A 293 -23.78 12.55 13.55
CA ASP A 293 -24.19 13.83 12.96
C ASP A 293 -23.82 15.05 13.83
N ARG A 294 -23.21 14.81 15.01
CA ARG A 294 -22.87 15.84 16.01
C ARG A 294 -21.40 15.97 16.30
N VAL A 295 -20.51 15.24 15.64
CA VAL A 295 -19.06 15.35 15.88
C VAL A 295 -18.40 16.23 14.81
N VAL A 296 -17.56 17.16 15.24
CA VAL A 296 -16.66 17.94 14.38
C VAL A 296 -15.24 17.91 14.93
N ILE A 297 -14.24 18.10 14.06
CA ILE A 297 -12.82 18.01 14.42
C ILE A 297 -12.00 19.12 13.78
N ALA A 298 -10.95 19.53 14.46
CA ALA A 298 -10.01 20.55 13.97
C ALA A 298 -8.66 20.47 14.72
N HIS A 299 -7.77 21.43 14.48
CA HIS A 299 -6.47 21.49 15.16
C HIS A 299 -6.35 22.62 16.18
N ASP A 300 -7.17 23.69 16.10
CA ASP A 300 -7.00 24.88 16.95
C ASP A 300 -5.54 25.39 16.86
N LEU A 301 -5.02 25.52 15.64
CA LEU A 301 -3.63 25.88 15.43
C LEU A 301 -3.44 27.39 15.64
N TYR A 302 -2.87 27.81 16.77
CA TYR A 302 -2.57 29.24 17.07
C TYR A 302 -1.11 29.55 17.44
N THR A 303 -0.18 28.59 17.35
CA THR A 303 1.22 28.79 17.78
C THR A 303 2.24 28.42 16.72
N LYS A 304 3.36 29.15 16.68
CA LYS A 304 4.40 29.00 15.64
C LYS A 304 4.93 27.58 15.54
N HIS A 305 5.24 26.94 16.68
CA HIS A 305 5.81 25.58 16.70
C HIS A 305 4.93 24.49 16.08
N ARG A 306 3.65 24.79 15.84
CA ARG A 306 2.69 23.89 15.22
C ARG A 306 2.61 24.05 13.70
N LEU A 307 3.11 25.15 13.15
CA LEU A 307 3.30 25.32 11.71
C LEU A 307 4.39 24.34 11.21
N MET A 308 4.17 23.73 10.05
CA MET A 308 5.14 22.87 9.35
C MET A 308 6.47 23.60 9.10
N HIS A 309 6.45 24.91 8.86
CA HIS A 309 7.69 25.69 8.71
C HIS A 309 8.65 25.52 9.90
N TYR A 310 8.10 25.44 11.11
CA TYR A 310 8.83 25.25 12.37
C TYR A 310 8.90 23.77 12.80
N GLY A 311 8.60 22.84 11.88
CA GLY A 311 8.60 21.40 12.09
C GLY A 311 7.33 20.83 12.72
N GLY A 312 6.28 21.66 12.90
CA GLY A 312 4.97 21.25 13.42
C GLY A 312 4.14 20.43 12.41
N HIS A 313 2.89 20.14 12.77
CA HIS A 313 2.00 19.28 11.98
C HIS A 313 1.20 20.03 10.90
N GLY A 314 1.00 21.34 11.07
CA GLY A 314 0.26 22.20 10.15
C GLY A 314 -1.22 21.85 9.96
N TYR A 315 -1.89 22.60 9.09
CA TYR A 315 -3.34 22.47 8.86
C TYR A 315 -3.75 21.19 8.11
N SER A 316 -2.81 20.42 7.55
CA SER A 316 -3.13 19.19 6.79
C SER A 316 -3.10 17.92 7.62
N HIS A 317 -2.76 18.03 8.91
CA HIS A 317 -2.50 16.87 9.76
C HIS A 317 -3.70 15.93 9.88
N ILE A 318 -4.92 16.46 10.04
CA ILE A 318 -6.13 15.65 10.10
C ILE A 318 -6.32 14.83 8.82
N LEU A 319 -6.17 15.44 7.64
CA LEU A 319 -6.36 14.75 6.36
C LEU A 319 -5.29 13.69 6.11
N LEU A 320 -4.02 14.03 6.39
CA LEU A 320 -2.87 13.19 6.04
C LEU A 320 -2.56 12.10 7.06
N ASN A 321 -2.96 12.27 8.33
CA ASN A 321 -2.57 11.37 9.40
C ASN A 321 -3.78 10.85 10.18
N VAL A 322 -4.69 11.74 10.60
CA VAL A 322 -5.81 11.36 11.48
C VAL A 322 -6.87 10.54 10.74
N VAL A 323 -7.29 10.97 9.55
CA VAL A 323 -8.28 10.25 8.74
C VAL A 323 -7.78 8.84 8.40
N PRO A 324 -6.54 8.63 7.91
CA PRO A 324 -5.98 7.28 7.76
C PRO A 324 -6.03 6.44 9.04
N MET A 325 -5.72 7.04 10.21
CA MET A 325 -5.82 6.33 11.50
C MET A 325 -7.26 5.98 11.89
N MET A 326 -8.23 6.84 11.60
CA MET A 326 -9.65 6.59 11.83
C MET A 326 -10.15 5.42 10.98
N LEU A 327 -9.80 5.42 9.69
CA LEU A 327 -10.13 4.34 8.75
C LEU A 327 -9.51 3.01 9.19
N ALA A 328 -8.23 3.01 9.58
CA ALA A 328 -7.55 1.83 10.10
C ALA A 328 -8.17 1.30 11.41
N ARG A 329 -8.94 2.13 12.13
CA ARG A 329 -9.65 1.78 13.37
C ARG A 329 -11.14 1.53 13.17
N GLY A 330 -11.59 1.37 11.93
CA GLY A 330 -12.97 0.99 11.60
C GLY A 330 -14.00 2.11 11.74
N ILE A 331 -13.58 3.38 11.81
CA ILE A 331 -14.48 4.52 11.68
C ILE A 331 -14.68 4.76 10.18
N SER A 332 -15.86 4.40 9.66
CA SER A 332 -16.19 4.51 8.23
C SER A 332 -16.51 5.93 7.80
N GLN A 333 -16.24 6.27 6.53
CA GLN A 333 -16.38 7.63 6.03
C GLN A 333 -17.78 8.03 5.50
N ASP A 334 -18.77 7.14 5.49
CA ASP A 334 -20.19 7.50 5.26
C ASP A 334 -21.12 6.31 5.58
N GLN A 335 -22.34 6.58 6.04
CA GLN A 335 -23.31 5.56 6.45
C GLN A 335 -23.87 4.67 5.31
N LEU A 336 -23.64 5.00 4.03
CA LEU A 336 -23.80 4.06 2.91
C LEU A 336 -22.48 3.55 2.33
N GLY A 337 -21.35 4.26 2.52
CA GLY A 337 -20.03 3.93 1.96
C GLY A 337 -20.02 3.55 0.48
N ARG A 338 -19.02 2.78 0.03
CA ARG A 338 -18.93 2.34 -1.38
C ARG A 338 -20.13 1.43 -1.72
N THR A 339 -20.87 1.82 -2.75
CA THR A 339 -22.15 1.24 -3.13
C THR A 339 -22.07 0.63 -4.53
N LEU A 340 -22.57 -0.61 -4.68
CA LEU A 340 -22.87 -1.19 -5.99
C LEU A 340 -24.30 -0.82 -6.36
N THR A 341 -24.49 -0.10 -7.47
CA THR A 341 -25.77 0.51 -7.84
C THR A 341 -26.74 -0.44 -8.54
N HIS A 342 -26.28 -1.61 -8.97
CA HIS A 342 -27.09 -2.57 -9.71
C HIS A 342 -26.60 -4.01 -9.55
N GLU A 343 -27.22 -4.75 -8.65
CA GLU A 343 -26.91 -6.17 -8.41
C GLU A 343 -28.18 -7.00 -8.23
N HIS A 344 -28.05 -8.33 -8.38
CA HIS A 344 -29.13 -9.26 -8.06
C HIS A 344 -28.65 -10.28 -7.03
N LEU A 345 -29.21 -10.20 -5.83
CA LEU A 345 -28.83 -11.10 -4.73
C LEU A 345 -29.64 -12.39 -4.76
N TRP A 346 -30.81 -12.35 -5.42
CA TRP A 346 -31.73 -13.48 -5.53
C TRP A 346 -32.69 -13.28 -6.69
N ILE A 347 -32.46 -14.05 -7.75
CA ILE A 347 -33.14 -13.86 -9.03
C ILE A 347 -33.43 -15.19 -9.73
N ASP A 348 -34.52 -15.20 -10.49
CA ASP A 348 -34.78 -16.16 -11.57
C ASP A 348 -34.74 -15.45 -12.93
N ALA A 349 -33.58 -15.56 -13.58
CA ALA A 349 -33.31 -15.00 -14.90
C ALA A 349 -33.69 -15.98 -16.04
N SER A 350 -34.42 -17.06 -15.77
CA SER A 350 -34.87 -18.00 -16.83
C SER A 350 -35.61 -17.34 -18.00
N PRO A 351 -36.44 -16.28 -17.82
CA PRO A 351 -37.04 -15.57 -18.95
C PRO A 351 -36.02 -15.03 -19.96
N LEU A 352 -34.80 -14.70 -19.52
CA LEU A 352 -33.71 -14.23 -20.36
C LEU A 352 -33.10 -15.34 -21.24
N GLY A 353 -33.24 -16.60 -20.84
CA GLY A 353 -32.73 -17.77 -21.58
C GLY A 353 -33.77 -18.49 -22.45
N ALA A 354 -35.05 -18.21 -22.28
CA ALA A 354 -36.15 -18.95 -22.92
C ALA A 354 -36.14 -18.95 -24.46
N SER A 355 -35.43 -18.01 -25.09
CA SER A 355 -35.31 -17.89 -26.55
C SER A 355 -33.94 -18.31 -27.10
N VAL A 356 -33.02 -18.78 -26.23
CA VAL A 356 -31.63 -19.08 -26.59
C VAL A 356 -31.45 -20.58 -26.81
N PRO A 357 -31.00 -21.03 -28.00
CA PRO A 357 -30.75 -22.45 -28.24
C PRO A 357 -29.51 -22.95 -27.49
N SER A 358 -29.61 -24.18 -26.99
CA SER A 358 -28.49 -24.93 -26.41
C SER A 358 -27.51 -25.37 -27.48
N PHE A 359 -26.23 -24.97 -27.36
CA PHE A 359 -25.17 -25.36 -28.28
C PHE A 359 -23.89 -25.62 -27.50
N PRO A 360 -23.35 -26.86 -27.40
CA PRO A 360 -23.85 -28.09 -28.00
C PRO A 360 -25.23 -28.53 -27.45
N PRO A 361 -26.03 -29.27 -28.23
CA PRO A 361 -27.33 -29.76 -27.78
C PRO A 361 -27.24 -30.58 -26.48
N ASN A 362 -28.24 -30.42 -25.60
CA ASN A 362 -28.39 -31.12 -24.31
C ASN A 362 -27.39 -30.70 -23.22
N MET A 363 -26.62 -29.63 -23.40
CA MET A 363 -25.76 -29.08 -22.34
C MET A 363 -26.54 -28.19 -21.35
N ASP A 364 -27.75 -27.80 -21.69
CA ASP A 364 -28.63 -26.87 -20.98
C ASP A 364 -29.24 -27.41 -19.69
N THR A 365 -29.31 -28.74 -19.55
CA THR A 365 -29.91 -29.45 -18.42
C THR A 365 -28.89 -30.18 -17.55
N LEU A 366 -27.60 -30.06 -17.86
CA LEU A 366 -26.54 -30.62 -17.03
C LEU A 366 -26.44 -29.83 -15.70
N PRO A 367 -26.00 -30.47 -14.61
CA PRO A 367 -25.69 -29.75 -13.39
C PRO A 367 -24.52 -28.79 -13.62
N PHE A 368 -24.51 -27.64 -12.94
CA PHE A 368 -23.35 -26.76 -12.95
C PHE A 368 -22.16 -27.44 -12.26
N THR A 369 -21.06 -27.66 -12.98
CA THR A 369 -19.81 -28.21 -12.42
C THR A 369 -18.57 -27.51 -12.94
N MET A 370 -17.42 -27.74 -12.30
CA MET A 370 -16.16 -27.17 -12.79
C MET A 370 -15.76 -27.71 -14.17
N GLU A 371 -16.16 -28.93 -14.51
CA GLU A 371 -15.87 -29.56 -15.80
C GLU A 371 -16.60 -28.88 -16.96
N ASN A 372 -17.82 -28.35 -16.74
CA ASN A 372 -18.59 -27.64 -17.76
C ASN A 372 -18.53 -26.11 -17.63
N LEU A 373 -17.86 -25.55 -16.63
CA LEU A 373 -17.73 -24.10 -16.43
C LEU A 373 -17.24 -23.36 -17.69
N GLY A 374 -16.22 -23.90 -18.38
CA GLY A 374 -15.70 -23.29 -19.60
C GLY A 374 -16.76 -23.15 -20.71
N PHE A 375 -17.67 -24.13 -20.78
CA PHE A 375 -18.83 -24.09 -21.66
C PHE A 375 -19.85 -23.05 -21.20
N ILE A 376 -20.23 -23.09 -19.92
CA ILE A 376 -21.23 -22.18 -19.34
C ILE A 376 -20.80 -20.72 -19.51
N ARG A 377 -19.51 -20.40 -19.37
CA ARG A 377 -19.00 -19.03 -19.61
C ARG A 377 -19.18 -18.56 -21.05
N GLN A 378 -19.08 -19.45 -22.03
CA GLN A 378 -19.28 -19.10 -23.45
C GLN A 378 -20.75 -19.04 -23.82
N PHE A 379 -21.59 -19.81 -23.13
CA PHE A 379 -23.02 -19.93 -23.41
C PHE A 379 -23.88 -19.81 -22.14
N PRO A 380 -23.78 -18.67 -21.41
CA PRO A 380 -24.37 -18.55 -20.07
C PRO A 380 -25.89 -18.55 -20.07
N TYR A 381 -26.53 -18.10 -21.15
CA TYR A 381 -27.99 -17.99 -21.25
C TYR A 381 -28.68 -19.24 -21.78
N SER A 382 -27.92 -20.25 -22.23
CA SER A 382 -28.49 -21.55 -22.57
C SER A 382 -28.50 -22.54 -21.41
N HIS A 383 -27.78 -22.29 -20.30
CA HIS A 383 -27.68 -23.26 -19.20
C HIS A 383 -28.71 -22.96 -18.10
N THR A 384 -29.72 -23.81 -17.95
CA THR A 384 -30.87 -23.54 -17.06
C THR A 384 -30.47 -23.37 -15.60
N ASP A 385 -29.60 -24.23 -15.06
CA ASP A 385 -29.12 -24.12 -13.68
C ASP A 385 -28.27 -22.86 -13.44
N ASN A 386 -27.70 -22.25 -14.48
CA ASN A 386 -26.91 -21.02 -14.35
C ASN A 386 -27.78 -19.76 -14.20
N LEU A 387 -29.03 -19.81 -14.68
CA LEU A 387 -29.94 -18.66 -14.78
C LEU A 387 -30.74 -18.37 -13.51
N THR A 388 -30.42 -19.03 -12.40
CA THR A 388 -31.07 -18.74 -11.12
C THR A 388 -30.05 -18.69 -10.00
N LEU A 389 -30.21 -17.74 -9.09
CA LEU A 389 -29.46 -17.67 -7.82
C LEU A 389 -30.25 -18.25 -6.65
N HIS A 390 -31.42 -18.84 -6.90
CA HIS A 390 -32.20 -19.49 -5.86
C HIS A 390 -31.44 -20.71 -5.31
N GLY A 391 -31.37 -20.82 -3.98
CA GLY A 391 -30.59 -21.86 -3.32
C GLY A 391 -29.11 -21.52 -3.14
N GLU A 392 -28.64 -20.38 -3.67
CA GLU A 392 -27.25 -19.93 -3.56
C GLU A 392 -27.07 -18.86 -2.45
N GLU A 393 -28.05 -18.71 -1.55
CA GLU A 393 -28.09 -17.61 -0.56
C GLU A 393 -26.88 -17.65 0.39
N GLN A 394 -26.35 -18.84 0.67
CA GLN A 394 -25.13 -18.96 1.46
C GLN A 394 -23.92 -18.37 0.75
N HIS A 395 -23.75 -18.67 -0.54
CA HIS A 395 -22.62 -18.17 -1.32
C HIS A 395 -22.72 -16.68 -1.56
N VAL A 396 -23.92 -16.18 -1.88
CA VAL A 396 -24.16 -14.73 -1.97
C VAL A 396 -23.82 -14.03 -0.63
N ALA A 397 -24.20 -14.60 0.52
CA ALA A 397 -23.85 -14.04 1.82
C ALA A 397 -22.34 -14.01 2.08
N GLU A 398 -21.62 -15.06 1.70
CA GLU A 398 -20.16 -15.15 1.84
C GLU A 398 -19.47 -14.09 0.97
N GLU A 399 -19.92 -13.89 -0.25
CA GLU A 399 -19.36 -12.89 -1.16
C GLU A 399 -19.71 -11.45 -0.76
N LEU A 400 -20.89 -11.19 -0.21
CA LEU A 400 -21.25 -9.89 0.35
C LEU A 400 -20.42 -9.55 1.59
N LYS A 401 -20.11 -10.54 2.44
CA LYS A 401 -19.14 -10.33 3.54
C LYS A 401 -17.76 -10.00 3.01
N PHE A 402 -17.32 -10.69 1.96
CA PHE A 402 -16.05 -10.41 1.31
C PHE A 402 -16.03 -9.00 0.70
N PHE A 403 -17.13 -8.56 0.07
CA PHE A 403 -17.33 -7.19 -0.39
C PHE A 403 -17.22 -6.18 0.75
N LYS A 404 -17.89 -6.43 1.88
CA LYS A 404 -17.80 -5.58 3.09
C LYS A 404 -16.36 -5.46 3.59
N GLN A 405 -15.63 -6.56 3.67
CA GLN A 405 -14.24 -6.62 4.13
C GLN A 405 -13.29 -5.77 3.27
N HIS A 406 -13.60 -5.61 1.97
CA HIS A 406 -12.77 -4.85 1.03
C HIS A 406 -13.25 -3.40 0.83
N GLY A 407 -13.97 -2.86 1.81
CA GLY A 407 -14.43 -1.48 1.84
C GLY A 407 -15.73 -1.23 1.08
N GLY A 408 -16.41 -2.28 0.62
CA GLY A 408 -17.80 -2.21 0.20
C GLY A 408 -18.72 -1.93 1.38
N SER A 409 -19.83 -1.25 1.16
CA SER A 409 -20.75 -0.88 2.25
C SER A 409 -22.20 -1.14 1.91
N SER A 410 -22.65 -0.80 0.70
CA SER A 410 -24.04 -0.95 0.29
C SER A 410 -24.19 -1.64 -1.07
N VAL A 411 -25.35 -2.25 -1.29
CA VAL A 411 -25.74 -2.85 -2.57
C VAL A 411 -27.19 -2.46 -2.85
N VAL A 412 -27.45 -2.01 -4.07
CA VAL A 412 -28.81 -1.84 -4.59
C VAL A 412 -29.21 -3.14 -5.30
N GLU A 413 -30.29 -3.74 -4.81
CA GLU A 413 -30.81 -5.01 -5.31
C GLU A 413 -31.96 -4.73 -6.29
N CYS A 414 -31.73 -5.04 -7.56
CA CYS A 414 -32.59 -4.63 -8.68
C CYS A 414 -33.65 -5.67 -9.04
N THR A 415 -33.81 -6.77 -8.30
CA THR A 415 -34.77 -7.81 -8.68
C THR A 415 -36.21 -7.35 -8.43
N THR A 416 -36.99 -7.24 -9.51
CA THR A 416 -38.38 -6.76 -9.49
C THR A 416 -39.41 -7.82 -9.92
N VAL A 417 -40.67 -7.43 -10.02
CA VAL A 417 -41.75 -8.31 -10.48
C VAL A 417 -41.47 -8.76 -11.92
N GLY A 418 -41.48 -10.08 -12.15
CA GLY A 418 -41.17 -10.72 -13.42
C GLY A 418 -39.91 -11.60 -13.37
N ILE A 419 -38.98 -11.28 -12.47
CA ILE A 419 -37.73 -12.03 -12.23
C ILE A 419 -37.62 -12.58 -10.80
N LYS A 420 -38.78 -12.64 -10.11
CA LYS A 420 -39.03 -13.29 -8.81
C LYS A 420 -38.18 -12.72 -7.66
N ASN A 421 -38.55 -11.57 -7.13
CA ASN A 421 -37.90 -10.99 -5.95
C ASN A 421 -38.25 -11.72 -4.64
N ASN A 422 -37.40 -11.57 -3.61
CA ASN A 422 -37.65 -12.06 -2.25
C ASN A 422 -37.17 -11.08 -1.18
N ILE A 423 -38.05 -10.12 -0.88
CA ILE A 423 -37.77 -9.01 0.03
C ILE A 423 -37.41 -9.49 1.45
N GLY A 424 -38.06 -10.56 1.96
CA GLY A 424 -37.78 -11.11 3.28
C GLY A 424 -36.36 -11.69 3.40
N MET A 425 -35.87 -12.32 2.35
CA MET A 425 -34.50 -12.83 2.30
C MET A 425 -33.49 -11.68 2.30
N LEU A 426 -33.73 -10.59 1.56
CA LEU A 426 -32.82 -9.43 1.53
C LEU A 426 -32.56 -8.84 2.92
N LYS A 427 -33.59 -8.74 3.77
CA LYS A 427 -33.41 -8.31 5.17
C LYS A 427 -32.49 -9.26 5.94
N THR A 428 -32.72 -10.57 5.82
CA THR A 428 -31.89 -11.60 6.46
C THR A 428 -30.44 -11.51 5.97
N MET A 429 -30.25 -11.23 4.68
CA MET A 429 -28.93 -11.08 4.05
C MET A 429 -28.20 -9.84 4.61
N ALA A 430 -28.89 -8.70 4.73
CA ALA A 430 -28.32 -7.47 5.28
C ALA A 430 -27.86 -7.70 6.74
N GLU A 431 -28.73 -8.29 7.57
CA GLU A 431 -28.43 -8.61 8.97
C GLU A 431 -27.24 -9.58 9.10
N LYS A 432 -27.16 -10.60 8.23
CA LYS A 432 -26.11 -11.62 8.28
C LYS A 432 -24.75 -11.11 7.81
N THR A 433 -24.73 -10.14 6.89
CA THR A 433 -23.52 -9.70 6.18
C THR A 433 -22.99 -8.35 6.67
N GLY A 434 -23.85 -7.51 7.26
CA GLY A 434 -23.51 -6.13 7.62
C GLY A 434 -23.42 -5.18 6.43
N VAL A 435 -23.82 -5.63 5.23
CA VAL A 435 -23.96 -4.81 4.02
C VAL A 435 -25.35 -4.17 4.04
N ASN A 436 -25.44 -2.87 3.74
CA ASN A 436 -26.74 -2.23 3.58
C ASN A 436 -27.33 -2.67 2.23
N ILE A 437 -28.54 -3.22 2.24
CA ILE A 437 -29.20 -3.68 1.01
C ILE A 437 -30.41 -2.78 0.74
N VAL A 438 -30.42 -2.14 -0.43
CA VAL A 438 -31.51 -1.28 -0.90
C VAL A 438 -32.33 -2.06 -1.92
N ALA A 439 -33.54 -2.47 -1.54
CA ALA A 439 -34.41 -3.24 -2.44
C ALA A 439 -35.09 -2.35 -3.49
N GLY A 440 -35.22 -2.88 -4.70
CA GLY A 440 -35.95 -2.28 -5.81
C GLY A 440 -37.45 -2.60 -5.83
N ALA A 441 -38.26 -1.63 -6.26
CA ALA A 441 -39.68 -1.82 -6.55
C ALA A 441 -39.95 -1.63 -8.05
N GLY A 442 -40.86 -2.40 -8.64
CA GLY A 442 -41.26 -2.19 -10.04
C GLY A 442 -41.53 -3.47 -10.80
N TYR A 443 -41.38 -3.37 -12.11
CA TYR A 443 -41.80 -4.39 -13.07
C TYR A 443 -40.74 -4.54 -14.16
N TYR A 444 -40.40 -5.79 -14.47
CA TYR A 444 -39.44 -6.13 -15.50
C TYR A 444 -40.08 -6.16 -16.92
N VAL A 445 -39.45 -6.85 -17.86
CA VAL A 445 -39.85 -6.86 -19.28
C VAL A 445 -41.17 -7.58 -19.52
N ASP A 446 -41.93 -7.16 -20.54
CA ASP A 446 -43.31 -7.60 -20.84
C ASP A 446 -43.45 -9.13 -20.85
N SER A 447 -42.48 -9.83 -21.44
CA SER A 447 -42.50 -11.29 -21.58
C SER A 447 -42.36 -12.06 -20.26
N SER A 448 -41.92 -11.40 -19.20
CA SER A 448 -41.72 -11.99 -17.87
C SER A 448 -42.85 -11.63 -16.89
N LEU A 449 -43.68 -10.65 -17.24
CA LEU A 449 -44.70 -10.13 -16.35
C LEU A 449 -45.85 -11.13 -16.17
N PRO A 450 -46.43 -11.18 -14.97
CA PRO A 450 -47.57 -12.05 -14.73
C PRO A 450 -48.85 -11.43 -15.34
N PRO A 451 -49.87 -12.25 -15.68
CA PRO A 451 -51.11 -11.82 -16.37
C PRO A 451 -51.78 -10.58 -15.76
N GLU A 452 -51.72 -10.44 -14.44
CA GLU A 452 -52.38 -9.37 -13.69
C GLU A 452 -51.80 -8.00 -14.07
N VAL A 453 -50.49 -7.90 -14.33
CA VAL A 453 -49.81 -6.63 -14.67
C VAL A 453 -50.22 -6.13 -16.06
N HIS A 454 -50.44 -7.04 -17.01
CA HIS A 454 -50.96 -6.66 -18.34
C HIS A 454 -52.34 -6.03 -18.22
N SER A 455 -53.20 -6.58 -17.35
CA SER A 455 -54.56 -6.09 -17.12
C SER A 455 -54.66 -4.88 -16.18
N ALA A 456 -53.61 -4.59 -15.40
CA ALA A 456 -53.61 -3.50 -14.42
C ALA A 456 -53.68 -2.11 -15.08
N THR A 457 -54.38 -1.16 -14.46
CA THR A 457 -54.38 0.24 -14.89
C THR A 457 -53.08 0.94 -14.47
N GLN A 458 -52.76 2.08 -15.09
CA GLN A 458 -51.58 2.85 -14.72
C GLN A 458 -51.63 3.28 -13.24
N GLU A 459 -52.80 3.67 -12.73
CA GLU A 459 -53.00 4.08 -11.33
C GLU A 459 -52.75 2.94 -10.35
N GLN A 460 -53.12 1.71 -10.71
CA GLN A 460 -52.85 0.53 -9.89
C GLN A 460 -51.34 0.28 -9.78
N LEU A 461 -50.61 0.37 -10.91
CA LEU A 461 -49.15 0.23 -10.93
C LEU A 461 -48.46 1.32 -10.10
N VAL A 462 -48.92 2.57 -10.22
CA VAL A 462 -48.43 3.69 -9.38
C VAL A 462 -48.67 3.40 -7.90
N SER A 463 -49.90 2.99 -7.55
CA SER A 463 -50.26 2.70 -6.17
C SER A 463 -49.41 1.58 -5.58
N THR A 464 -49.08 0.54 -6.36
CA THR A 464 -48.21 -0.55 -5.91
C THR A 464 -46.79 -0.06 -5.67
N MET A 465 -46.16 0.65 -6.62
CA MET A 465 -44.80 1.17 -6.43
C MET A 465 -44.73 2.15 -5.23
N VAL A 466 -45.73 3.02 -5.06
CA VAL A 466 -45.82 3.93 -3.91
C VAL A 466 -45.97 3.15 -2.60
N HIS A 467 -46.78 2.10 -2.58
CA HIS A 467 -46.93 1.25 -1.41
C HIS A 467 -45.63 0.52 -1.05
N ASP A 468 -44.95 -0.06 -2.05
CA ASP A 468 -43.69 -0.79 -1.85
C ASP A 468 -42.59 0.10 -1.25
N ILE A 469 -42.53 1.37 -1.67
CA ILE A 469 -41.56 2.36 -1.14
C ILE A 469 -41.96 2.89 0.24
N THR A 470 -43.26 3.12 0.50
CA THR A 470 -43.70 3.87 1.69
C THR A 470 -44.19 3.01 2.85
N GLN A 471 -44.76 1.84 2.58
CA GLN A 471 -45.43 0.97 3.56
C GLN A 471 -44.73 -0.39 3.69
N GLY A 472 -44.41 -1.03 2.57
CA GLY A 472 -43.75 -2.33 2.54
C GLY A 472 -44.07 -3.11 1.26
N ALA A 473 -43.18 -4.02 0.87
CA ALA A 473 -43.25 -4.74 -0.40
C ALA A 473 -43.50 -6.24 -0.21
N ALA A 474 -44.12 -6.87 -1.21
CA ALA A 474 -44.35 -8.32 -1.29
C ALA A 474 -45.04 -8.93 -0.04
N GLY A 475 -45.95 -8.19 0.60
CA GLY A 475 -46.67 -8.64 1.80
C GLY A 475 -45.84 -8.59 3.10
N THR A 476 -44.71 -7.89 3.09
CA THR A 476 -43.86 -7.63 4.26
C THR A 476 -43.98 -6.17 4.70
N ASP A 477 -43.43 -5.83 5.87
CA ASP A 477 -43.24 -4.46 6.36
C ASP A 477 -41.92 -3.82 5.88
N ILE A 478 -41.18 -4.52 5.02
CA ILE A 478 -39.89 -4.08 4.49
C ILE A 478 -40.15 -3.22 3.26
N ARG A 479 -39.63 -2.00 3.29
CA ARG A 479 -39.80 -1.01 2.22
C ARG A 479 -38.67 -1.11 1.20
N CYS A 480 -39.02 -0.87 -0.06
CA CYS A 480 -38.03 -0.63 -1.12
C CYS A 480 -37.46 0.79 -1.03
N GLY A 481 -36.24 0.99 -1.54
CA GLY A 481 -35.57 2.30 -1.52
C GLY A 481 -35.44 2.97 -2.88
N VAL A 482 -35.63 2.23 -3.98
CA VAL A 482 -35.57 2.74 -5.36
C VAL A 482 -36.69 2.13 -6.22
N ILE A 483 -37.08 2.83 -7.29
CA ILE A 483 -37.96 2.25 -8.30
C ILE A 483 -37.10 1.67 -9.43
N GLY A 484 -37.00 0.34 -9.50
CA GLY A 484 -36.28 -0.36 -10.55
C GLY A 484 -35.68 -1.69 -10.10
N GLU A 485 -35.07 -2.46 -10.99
CA GLU A 485 -34.93 -2.11 -12.41
C GLU A 485 -36.28 -2.20 -13.16
N ILE A 486 -36.62 -1.17 -13.94
CA ILE A 486 -37.81 -1.17 -14.81
C ILE A 486 -37.42 -1.74 -16.17
N GLY A 487 -38.01 -2.87 -16.50
CA GLY A 487 -37.74 -3.64 -17.71
C GLY A 487 -38.35 -3.03 -18.97
N THR A 488 -37.55 -2.88 -20.02
CA THR A 488 -38.05 -2.56 -21.36
C THR A 488 -37.45 -3.49 -22.41
N SER A 489 -38.27 -3.88 -23.39
CA SER A 489 -37.85 -4.62 -24.58
C SER A 489 -37.61 -3.66 -25.75
N TRP A 490 -37.16 -4.20 -26.89
CA TRP A 490 -37.04 -3.42 -28.12
C TRP A 490 -37.76 -4.11 -29.28
N PRO A 491 -38.71 -3.43 -29.94
CA PRO A 491 -39.32 -2.13 -29.57
C PRO A 491 -40.10 -2.18 -28.25
N VAL A 492 -40.21 -1.05 -27.55
CA VAL A 492 -40.96 -0.96 -26.27
C VAL A 492 -42.43 -1.33 -26.48
N THR A 493 -42.94 -2.27 -25.70
CA THR A 493 -44.34 -2.72 -25.84
C THR A 493 -45.34 -1.74 -25.24
N ALA A 494 -46.63 -1.93 -25.53
CA ALA A 494 -47.69 -1.12 -24.92
C ALA A 494 -47.75 -1.28 -23.39
N THR A 495 -47.50 -2.49 -22.87
CA THR A 495 -47.42 -2.73 -21.42
C THR A 495 -46.23 -2.02 -20.80
N GLU A 496 -45.04 -2.15 -21.39
CA GLU A 496 -43.81 -1.54 -20.88
C GLU A 496 -43.90 -0.01 -20.91
N LYS A 497 -44.49 0.56 -21.97
CA LYS A 497 -44.78 1.99 -22.04
C LYS A 497 -45.73 2.44 -20.91
N LYS A 498 -46.78 1.68 -20.63
CA LYS A 498 -47.69 1.92 -19.50
C LYS A 498 -46.95 1.85 -18.15
N VAL A 499 -46.03 0.90 -17.99
CA VAL A 499 -45.18 0.78 -16.79
C VAL A 499 -44.27 1.99 -16.64
N LEU A 500 -43.57 2.42 -17.70
CA LEU A 500 -42.72 3.62 -17.67
C LEU A 500 -43.50 4.89 -17.29
N GLN A 501 -44.73 5.04 -17.80
CA GLN A 501 -45.62 6.14 -17.44
C GLN A 501 -46.06 6.08 -15.97
N ALA A 502 -46.31 4.88 -15.45
CA ALA A 502 -46.56 4.68 -14.02
C ALA A 502 -45.31 4.99 -13.18
N THR A 503 -44.13 4.60 -13.63
CA THR A 503 -42.85 4.89 -12.98
C THR A 503 -42.61 6.39 -12.85
N ALA A 504 -42.80 7.16 -13.93
CA ALA A 504 -42.70 8.61 -13.90
C ALA A 504 -43.66 9.25 -12.87
N ALA A 505 -44.91 8.77 -12.83
CA ALA A 505 -45.92 9.28 -11.90
C ALA A 505 -45.58 8.92 -10.43
N ALA A 506 -45.08 7.72 -10.16
CA ALA A 506 -44.63 7.30 -8.84
C ALA A 506 -43.37 8.08 -8.40
N GLN A 507 -42.39 8.24 -9.30
CA GLN A 507 -41.18 9.03 -9.08
C GLN A 507 -41.52 10.48 -8.75
N THR A 508 -42.49 11.08 -9.45
CA THR A 508 -42.94 12.46 -9.19
C THR A 508 -43.56 12.60 -7.80
N GLN A 509 -44.28 11.59 -7.32
CA GLN A 509 -44.88 11.61 -5.97
C GLN A 509 -43.86 11.43 -4.86
N LEU A 510 -42.86 10.57 -5.08
CA LEU A 510 -41.93 10.12 -4.04
C LEU A 510 -40.60 10.87 -4.04
N GLY A 511 -40.19 11.42 -5.20
CA GLY A 511 -38.86 11.98 -5.43
C GLY A 511 -37.73 10.93 -5.39
N CYS A 512 -38.04 9.63 -5.45
CA CYS A 512 -37.03 8.58 -5.35
C CYS A 512 -36.23 8.38 -6.65
N PRO A 513 -35.05 7.73 -6.59
CA PRO A 513 -34.30 7.33 -7.78
C PRO A 513 -35.04 6.27 -8.60
N VAL A 514 -34.83 6.28 -9.92
CA VAL A 514 -35.35 5.28 -10.87
C VAL A 514 -34.20 4.58 -11.57
N ILE A 515 -34.24 3.24 -11.69
CA ILE A 515 -33.27 2.42 -12.43
C ILE A 515 -33.98 1.75 -13.61
N ILE A 516 -33.39 1.82 -14.80
CA ILE A 516 -34.01 1.39 -16.06
C ILE A 516 -33.16 0.33 -16.76
N HIS A 517 -33.78 -0.80 -17.10
CA HIS A 517 -33.24 -1.81 -18.00
C HIS A 517 -33.66 -1.52 -19.45
N PRO A 518 -32.75 -1.08 -20.34
CA PRO A 518 -33.10 -0.86 -21.75
C PRO A 518 -33.15 -2.18 -22.55
N GLY A 519 -34.02 -2.18 -23.56
CA GLY A 519 -34.01 -3.18 -24.62
C GLY A 519 -32.64 -3.27 -25.31
N ARG A 520 -32.33 -4.43 -25.91
CA ARG A 520 -31.00 -4.73 -26.49
C ARG A 520 -30.77 -4.07 -27.85
N ASN A 521 -30.92 -2.76 -27.92
CA ASN A 521 -30.75 -1.95 -29.13
C ASN A 521 -30.17 -0.58 -28.78
N LYS A 522 -29.27 -0.06 -29.63
CA LYS A 522 -28.62 1.23 -29.40
C LYS A 522 -29.57 2.43 -29.30
N GLN A 523 -30.77 2.35 -29.87
CA GLN A 523 -31.79 3.40 -29.80
C GLN A 523 -32.67 3.31 -28.55
N ALA A 524 -32.66 2.17 -27.84
CA ALA A 524 -33.52 1.94 -26.69
C ALA A 524 -33.27 2.92 -25.52
N PRO A 525 -32.02 3.21 -25.10
CA PRO A 525 -31.78 4.13 -23.99
C PRO A 525 -32.43 5.50 -24.18
N ALA A 526 -32.19 6.14 -25.34
CA ALA A 526 -32.71 7.47 -25.63
C ALA A 526 -34.24 7.48 -25.74
N GLU A 527 -34.85 6.45 -26.34
CA GLU A 527 -36.30 6.33 -26.46
C GLU A 527 -36.97 6.15 -25.09
N VAL A 528 -36.37 5.37 -24.18
CA VAL A 528 -36.91 5.17 -22.83
C VAL A 528 -36.83 6.46 -22.02
N ILE A 529 -35.71 7.19 -22.07
CA ILE A 529 -35.59 8.51 -21.43
C ILE A 529 -36.64 9.47 -21.98
N ARG A 530 -36.88 9.48 -23.30
CA ARG A 530 -37.90 10.31 -23.93
C ARG A 530 -39.30 9.99 -23.40
N ILE A 531 -39.67 8.70 -23.34
CA ILE A 531 -40.98 8.26 -22.82
C ILE A 531 -41.14 8.67 -21.35
N LEU A 532 -40.10 8.48 -20.53
CA LEU A 532 -40.12 8.81 -19.11
C LEU A 532 -40.23 10.33 -18.89
N ALA A 533 -39.48 11.12 -19.65
CA ALA A 533 -39.52 12.59 -19.61
C ALA A 533 -40.88 13.14 -20.06
N GLU A 534 -41.44 12.60 -21.15
CA GLU A 534 -42.77 12.98 -21.64
C GLU A 534 -43.88 12.64 -20.63
N ALA A 535 -43.68 11.62 -19.82
CA ALA A 535 -44.56 11.24 -18.73
C ALA A 535 -44.35 12.07 -17.43
N GLY A 536 -43.37 12.98 -17.42
CA GLY A 536 -43.08 13.87 -16.28
C GLY A 536 -42.04 13.35 -15.29
N GLY A 537 -41.30 12.28 -15.62
CA GLY A 537 -40.23 11.75 -14.77
C GLY A 537 -39.04 12.72 -14.64
N ASP A 538 -38.39 12.69 -13.48
CA ASP A 538 -37.16 13.45 -13.21
C ASP A 538 -35.95 12.66 -13.71
N ILE A 539 -35.52 13.01 -14.93
CA ILE A 539 -34.37 12.36 -15.59
C ILE A 539 -33.08 12.54 -14.79
N SER A 540 -32.93 13.64 -14.03
CA SER A 540 -31.75 13.88 -13.22
C SER A 540 -31.61 12.93 -12.02
N ARG A 541 -32.65 12.14 -11.73
CA ARG A 541 -32.70 11.07 -10.73
C ARG A 541 -32.94 9.69 -11.35
N THR A 542 -32.74 9.56 -12.66
CA THR A 542 -32.89 8.29 -13.39
C THR A 542 -31.52 7.75 -13.76
N VAL A 543 -31.31 6.47 -13.49
CA VAL A 543 -30.16 5.66 -13.90
C VAL A 543 -30.55 4.84 -15.12
N MET A 544 -29.78 4.99 -16.19
CA MET A 544 -29.89 4.16 -17.39
C MET A 544 -28.83 3.07 -17.35
N SER A 545 -29.29 1.85 -17.09
CA SER A 545 -28.49 0.62 -17.00
C SER A 545 -28.02 0.13 -18.37
N HIS A 546 -27.06 -0.78 -18.38
CA HIS A 546 -26.59 -1.53 -19.55
C HIS A 546 -26.11 -0.68 -20.74
N LEU A 547 -25.55 0.51 -20.48
CA LEU A 547 -25.00 1.33 -21.56
C LEU A 547 -23.81 0.66 -22.25
N ASP A 548 -23.07 -0.16 -21.52
CA ASP A 548 -21.89 -0.87 -22.03
C ASP A 548 -22.21 -1.94 -23.07
N ARG A 549 -23.47 -2.40 -23.18
CA ARG A 549 -23.95 -3.23 -24.28
C ARG A 549 -24.85 -2.52 -25.29
N SER A 550 -25.11 -1.23 -25.09
CA SER A 550 -26.09 -0.48 -25.88
C SER A 550 -25.46 0.60 -26.75
N ILE A 551 -24.51 1.39 -26.22
CA ILE A 551 -23.92 2.53 -26.93
C ILE A 551 -22.39 2.42 -26.93
N TYR A 552 -21.83 2.00 -28.07
CA TYR A 552 -20.38 1.85 -28.27
C TYR A 552 -19.72 3.06 -28.94
N ASP A 553 -20.49 3.84 -29.71
CA ASP A 553 -19.98 5.02 -30.37
C ASP A 553 -19.87 6.17 -29.38
N LYS A 554 -18.68 6.77 -29.31
CA LYS A 554 -18.38 7.87 -28.38
C LYS A 554 -19.20 9.12 -28.67
N GLY A 555 -19.51 9.40 -29.93
CA GLY A 555 -20.35 10.53 -30.32
C GLY A 555 -21.80 10.31 -29.88
N GLU A 556 -22.36 9.13 -30.16
CA GLU A 556 -23.71 8.75 -29.71
C GLU A 556 -23.81 8.78 -28.17
N LEU A 557 -22.78 8.30 -27.46
CA LEU A 557 -22.73 8.35 -26.00
C LEU A 557 -22.68 9.78 -25.45
N SER A 558 -21.90 10.66 -26.07
CA SER A 558 -21.86 12.08 -25.71
C SER A 558 -23.19 12.78 -25.96
N GLU A 559 -23.94 12.41 -27.00
CA GLU A 559 -25.30 12.93 -27.20
C GLU A 559 -26.28 12.40 -26.15
N PHE A 560 -26.16 11.12 -25.76
CA PHE A 560 -26.97 10.55 -24.69
C PHE A 560 -26.70 11.23 -23.34
N ALA A 561 -25.44 11.51 -23.00
CA ALA A 561 -25.05 12.19 -21.76
C ALA A 561 -25.76 13.55 -21.57
N LYS A 562 -26.07 14.27 -22.66
CA LYS A 562 -26.79 15.54 -22.63
C LYS A 562 -28.24 15.43 -22.15
N LEU A 563 -28.82 14.22 -22.17
CA LEU A 563 -30.18 13.98 -21.68
C LEU A 563 -30.28 14.08 -20.15
N GLY A 564 -29.15 14.01 -19.43
CA GLY A 564 -29.07 14.33 -18.00
C GLY A 564 -29.37 13.19 -17.04
N SER A 565 -29.58 11.96 -17.54
CA SER A 565 -29.67 10.76 -16.69
C SER A 565 -28.29 10.34 -16.19
N TYR A 566 -28.25 9.60 -15.08
CA TYR A 566 -27.09 8.82 -14.73
C TYR A 566 -26.86 7.73 -15.77
N MET A 567 -25.61 7.56 -16.18
CA MET A 567 -25.12 6.59 -17.13
C MET A 567 -24.46 5.45 -16.36
N GLU A 568 -25.00 4.24 -16.49
CA GLU A 568 -24.54 3.08 -15.75
C GLU A 568 -23.80 2.08 -16.65
N TRP A 569 -22.59 1.73 -16.23
CA TRP A 569 -21.82 0.59 -16.73
C TRP A 569 -21.90 -0.52 -15.70
N ASP A 570 -22.88 -1.39 -15.86
CA ASP A 570 -23.21 -2.42 -14.89
C ASP A 570 -22.77 -3.83 -15.31
N LEU A 571 -22.08 -4.05 -16.44
CA LEU A 571 -21.62 -5.40 -16.81
C LEU A 571 -20.12 -5.61 -16.62
N PHE A 572 -19.48 -4.93 -15.65
CA PHE A 572 -18.07 -5.17 -15.33
C PHE A 572 -17.81 -6.64 -14.96
N GLY A 573 -16.71 -7.21 -15.46
CA GLY A 573 -16.35 -8.61 -15.26
C GLY A 573 -16.95 -9.59 -16.29
N ILE A 574 -17.69 -9.10 -17.29
CA ILE A 574 -18.28 -9.91 -18.37
C ILE A 574 -17.60 -9.67 -19.71
N GLU A 575 -17.01 -10.75 -20.23
CA GLU A 575 -16.33 -10.79 -21.52
C GLU A 575 -16.74 -12.07 -22.27
N VAL A 576 -17.60 -11.93 -23.28
CA VAL A 576 -18.00 -13.04 -24.15
C VAL A 576 -17.97 -12.59 -25.60
N SER A 577 -17.34 -13.41 -26.45
CA SER A 577 -17.27 -13.21 -27.92
C SER A 577 -18.51 -13.74 -28.65
N TYR A 578 -19.53 -14.16 -27.91
CA TYR A 578 -20.80 -14.60 -28.46
C TYR A 578 -21.91 -14.31 -27.45
N TYR A 579 -22.47 -13.10 -27.50
CA TYR A 579 -23.59 -12.74 -26.65
C TYR A 579 -24.88 -13.36 -27.20
N GLN A 580 -25.31 -14.47 -26.59
CA GLN A 580 -26.44 -15.28 -27.08
C GLN A 580 -27.77 -14.52 -27.28
N GLN A 581 -27.95 -13.37 -26.63
CA GLN A 581 -29.15 -12.56 -26.73
C GLN A 581 -29.10 -11.54 -27.88
N VAL A 582 -27.90 -11.22 -28.39
CA VAL A 582 -27.67 -10.41 -29.59
C VAL A 582 -26.40 -10.95 -30.28
N THR A 583 -26.58 -11.86 -31.24
CA THR A 583 -25.46 -12.65 -31.82
C THR A 583 -24.45 -11.83 -32.62
N ASP A 584 -24.82 -10.62 -33.05
CA ASP A 584 -23.95 -9.70 -33.80
C ASP A 584 -23.15 -8.77 -32.89
N LEU A 585 -23.22 -8.98 -31.56
CA LEU A 585 -22.60 -8.14 -30.54
C LEU A 585 -21.60 -8.95 -29.71
N ASP A 586 -20.38 -8.44 -29.65
CA ASP A 586 -19.35 -8.90 -28.72
C ASP A 586 -19.40 -8.06 -27.46
N MET A 587 -19.39 -8.70 -26.28
CA MET A 587 -19.36 -7.96 -25.02
C MET A 587 -17.99 -7.31 -24.83
N PRO A 588 -17.93 -6.02 -24.48
CA PRO A 588 -16.65 -5.34 -24.29
C PRO A 588 -15.90 -5.94 -23.11
N SER A 589 -14.58 -5.85 -23.16
CA SER A 589 -13.71 -6.07 -22.00
C SER A 589 -13.85 -4.94 -20.98
N ASP A 590 -13.43 -5.20 -19.73
CA ASP A 590 -13.39 -4.14 -18.72
C ASP A 590 -12.45 -2.99 -19.13
N ALA A 591 -11.39 -3.30 -19.86
CA ALA A 591 -10.52 -2.28 -20.44
C ALA A 591 -11.26 -1.36 -21.42
N GLN A 592 -12.17 -1.90 -22.24
CA GLN A 592 -13.00 -1.12 -23.14
C GLN A 592 -14.08 -0.34 -22.39
N ARG A 593 -14.71 -0.93 -21.35
CA ARG A 593 -15.65 -0.20 -20.48
C ARG A 593 -14.99 1.01 -19.83
N ILE A 594 -13.79 0.83 -19.25
CA ILE A 594 -13.02 1.93 -18.64
C ILE A 594 -12.71 3.04 -19.66
N GLN A 595 -12.44 2.70 -20.93
CA GLN A 595 -12.22 3.71 -21.98
C GLN A 595 -13.48 4.52 -22.31
N MET A 596 -14.66 3.89 -22.28
CA MET A 596 -15.94 4.55 -22.50
C MET A 596 -16.30 5.44 -21.30
N VAL A 597 -16.13 4.93 -20.09
CA VAL A 597 -16.27 5.71 -18.85
C VAL A 597 -15.35 6.92 -18.88
N LYS A 598 -14.05 6.72 -19.15
CA LYS A 598 -13.08 7.82 -19.24
C LYS A 598 -13.49 8.88 -20.27
N HIS A 599 -14.01 8.46 -21.44
CA HIS A 599 -14.49 9.41 -22.44
C HIS A 599 -15.58 10.33 -21.88
N VAL A 600 -16.53 9.79 -21.10
CA VAL A 600 -17.59 10.58 -20.47
C VAL A 600 -17.06 11.51 -19.38
N LEU A 601 -16.13 11.02 -18.55
CA LEU A 601 -15.45 11.82 -17.53
C LEU A 601 -14.67 12.99 -18.15
N ASP A 602 -13.89 12.73 -19.21
CA ASP A 602 -13.11 13.75 -19.92
C ASP A 602 -14.01 14.83 -20.58
N ASN A 603 -15.31 14.57 -20.72
CA ASN A 603 -16.31 15.52 -21.22
C ASN A 603 -17.14 16.20 -20.10
N GLY A 604 -16.76 16.05 -18.83
CA GLY A 604 -17.32 16.81 -17.71
C GLY A 604 -18.63 16.26 -17.14
N TYR A 605 -18.88 14.96 -17.29
CA TYR A 605 -20.08 14.27 -16.79
C TYR A 605 -19.79 13.35 -15.61
N GLU A 606 -18.78 13.66 -14.79
CA GLU A 606 -18.34 12.83 -13.67
C GLU A 606 -19.38 12.62 -12.57
N ASP A 607 -20.30 13.57 -12.37
CA ASP A 607 -21.43 13.46 -11.44
C ASP A 607 -22.60 12.61 -11.99
N ARG A 608 -22.46 12.07 -13.22
CA ARG A 608 -23.50 11.32 -13.93
C ARG A 608 -23.08 9.91 -14.31
N VAL A 609 -22.01 9.38 -13.74
CA VAL A 609 -21.57 8.00 -14.01
C VAL A 609 -21.72 7.15 -12.76
N VAL A 610 -22.27 5.95 -12.92
CA VAL A 610 -22.29 4.90 -11.88
C VAL A 610 -21.86 3.56 -12.48
N ILE A 611 -21.36 2.65 -11.64
CA ILE A 611 -20.82 1.36 -12.09
C ILE A 611 -21.28 0.20 -11.19
N ALA A 612 -21.47 -0.97 -11.80
CA ALA A 612 -21.89 -2.20 -11.12
C ALA A 612 -21.50 -3.46 -11.92
N HIS A 613 -21.93 -4.65 -11.46
CA HIS A 613 -21.61 -5.93 -12.11
C HIS A 613 -22.82 -6.66 -12.71
N ASP A 614 -24.04 -6.33 -12.26
CA ASP A 614 -25.27 -7.02 -12.67
C ASP A 614 -25.10 -8.54 -12.50
N ILE A 615 -24.70 -8.98 -11.29
CA ILE A 615 -24.55 -10.41 -11.03
C ILE A 615 -25.94 -11.05 -10.97
N HIS A 616 -26.37 -11.67 -12.06
CA HIS A 616 -27.67 -12.38 -12.15
C HIS A 616 -27.57 -13.88 -12.51
N THR A 617 -26.36 -14.46 -12.51
CA THR A 617 -26.15 -15.87 -12.90
C THR A 617 -25.05 -16.53 -12.07
N LYS A 618 -25.15 -17.84 -11.85
CA LYS A 618 -24.25 -18.60 -10.97
C LYS A 618 -22.78 -18.47 -11.34
N HIS A 619 -22.44 -18.57 -12.63
CA HIS A 619 -21.04 -18.49 -13.09
C HIS A 619 -20.33 -17.16 -12.81
N ARG A 620 -21.08 -16.11 -12.42
CA ARG A 620 -20.53 -14.81 -12.02
C ARG A 620 -20.16 -14.76 -10.54
N LEU A 621 -20.70 -15.65 -9.71
CA LEU A 621 -20.30 -15.81 -8.31
C LEU A 621 -18.92 -16.46 -8.21
N MET A 622 -18.08 -15.98 -7.29
CA MET A 622 -16.76 -16.55 -6.98
C MET A 622 -16.81 -18.04 -6.65
N HIS A 623 -17.88 -18.50 -5.98
CA HIS A 623 -18.05 -19.94 -5.67
C HIS A 623 -17.94 -20.82 -6.94
N TYR A 624 -18.47 -20.34 -8.06
CA TYR A 624 -18.46 -21.02 -9.35
C TYR A 624 -17.30 -20.56 -10.26
N GLY A 625 -16.30 -19.90 -9.68
CA GLY A 625 -15.14 -19.36 -10.37
C GLY A 625 -15.38 -18.00 -11.05
N GLY A 626 -16.48 -17.32 -10.78
CA GLY A 626 -16.78 -15.98 -11.26
C GLY A 626 -16.00 -14.87 -10.55
N HIS A 627 -16.34 -13.62 -10.85
CA HIS A 627 -15.64 -12.43 -10.34
C HIS A 627 -16.21 -11.91 -9.02
N GLY A 628 -17.49 -12.16 -8.74
CA GLY A 628 -18.19 -11.76 -7.52
C GLY A 628 -18.34 -10.26 -7.28
N TYR A 629 -19.04 -9.89 -6.22
CA TYR A 629 -19.41 -8.50 -5.90
C TYR A 629 -18.21 -7.58 -5.58
N SER A 630 -17.02 -8.10 -5.36
CA SER A 630 -15.82 -7.29 -5.02
C SER A 630 -14.99 -6.90 -6.24
N HIS A 631 -15.35 -7.35 -7.44
CA HIS A 631 -14.51 -7.21 -8.62
C HIS A 631 -14.21 -5.75 -8.99
N ILE A 632 -15.20 -4.86 -8.89
CA ILE A 632 -15.00 -3.43 -9.13
C ILE A 632 -13.95 -2.84 -8.18
N LEU A 633 -14.06 -3.11 -6.89
CA LEU A 633 -13.14 -2.57 -5.87
C LEU A 633 -11.71 -3.11 -6.03
N LEU A 634 -11.59 -4.41 -6.31
CA LEU A 634 -10.30 -5.10 -6.32
C LEU A 634 -9.56 -5.06 -7.66
N ASN A 635 -10.29 -4.93 -8.77
CA ASN A 635 -9.71 -5.03 -10.11
C ASN A 635 -9.98 -3.80 -10.96
N VAL A 636 -11.24 -3.33 -11.01
CA VAL A 636 -11.64 -2.23 -11.92
C VAL A 636 -11.10 -0.88 -11.45
N VAL A 637 -11.26 -0.53 -10.17
CA VAL A 637 -10.75 0.72 -9.60
C VAL A 637 -9.23 0.86 -9.80
N PRO A 638 -8.37 -0.12 -9.44
CA PRO A 638 -6.94 -0.05 -9.77
C PRO A 638 -6.67 0.16 -11.27
N MET A 639 -7.44 -0.49 -12.13
CA MET A 639 -7.34 -0.34 -13.59
C MET A 639 -7.79 1.05 -14.11
N MET A 640 -8.76 1.70 -13.45
CA MET A 640 -9.22 3.05 -13.75
C MET A 640 -8.15 4.07 -13.37
N LEU A 641 -7.60 3.95 -12.16
CA LEU A 641 -6.52 4.79 -11.66
C LEU A 641 -5.31 4.73 -12.59
N ALA A 642 -4.86 3.53 -12.96
CA ALA A 642 -3.71 3.34 -13.87
C ALA A 642 -3.93 3.95 -15.27
N ARG A 643 -5.18 4.26 -15.65
CA ARG A 643 -5.55 4.91 -16.91
C ARG A 643 -5.87 6.40 -16.77
N GLY A 644 -5.52 7.00 -15.62
CA GLY A 644 -5.63 8.44 -15.38
C GLY A 644 -7.05 8.91 -15.07
N ILE A 645 -7.92 8.03 -14.58
CA ILE A 645 -9.16 8.43 -13.90
C ILE A 645 -8.79 8.73 -12.45
N SER A 646 -9.12 9.93 -11.97
CA SER A 646 -8.77 10.32 -10.61
C SER A 646 -9.53 9.49 -9.58
N GLN A 647 -8.96 9.43 -8.40
CA GLN A 647 -9.58 8.79 -7.26
C GLN A 647 -10.93 9.38 -6.88
N ASP A 648 -11.05 10.71 -6.85
CA ASP A 648 -12.32 11.38 -6.57
C ASP A 648 -13.39 10.94 -7.58
N GLN A 649 -13.04 10.85 -8.86
CA GLN A 649 -13.93 10.32 -9.89
C GLN A 649 -14.31 8.85 -9.63
N THR A 650 -13.38 7.98 -9.22
CA THR A 650 -13.72 6.58 -8.88
C THR A 650 -14.62 6.45 -7.65
N ILE A 651 -14.57 7.41 -6.74
CA ILE A 651 -15.37 7.44 -5.52
C ILE A 651 -16.78 7.94 -5.80
N ILE A 652 -16.90 9.00 -6.59
CA ILE A 652 -18.18 9.53 -7.08
C ILE A 652 -18.95 8.42 -7.81
N MET A 653 -18.29 7.66 -8.69
CA MET A 653 -18.93 6.58 -9.45
C MET A 653 -19.40 5.39 -8.58
N ASN A 654 -18.80 5.19 -7.40
CA ASN A 654 -19.14 4.12 -6.46
C ASN A 654 -20.05 4.60 -5.31
N GLY A 655 -20.76 5.72 -5.48
CA GLY A 655 -21.86 6.12 -4.59
C GLY A 655 -21.48 6.40 -3.13
N ASN A 656 -20.47 7.24 -2.88
CA ASN A 656 -20.53 8.31 -1.86
C ASN A 656 -19.27 9.18 -1.86
N ASN A 657 -19.49 10.46 -1.62
CA ASN A 657 -18.53 11.56 -1.59
C ASN A 657 -17.53 11.40 -0.44
N THR A 658 -16.27 11.01 -0.66
CA THR A 658 -15.13 11.21 0.26
C THR A 658 -13.79 10.86 -0.40
N ASP A 659 -12.82 11.79 -0.51
CA ASP A 659 -11.46 11.43 -0.98
C ASP A 659 -10.89 10.28 -0.13
N ILE A 660 -10.59 9.19 -0.79
CA ILE A 660 -9.49 8.35 -0.38
C ILE A 660 -8.25 9.12 -0.90
N ASP A 661 -7.06 8.87 -0.37
CA ASP A 661 -5.80 9.24 -1.03
C ASP A 661 -5.17 7.92 -1.54
N LEU A 662 -5.12 7.74 -2.86
CA LEU A 662 -4.67 6.57 -3.66
C LEU A 662 -3.37 6.99 -4.38
N GLN A 663 -2.67 8.04 -3.90
CA GLN A 663 -1.30 8.27 -4.34
C GLN A 663 -0.36 7.10 -3.98
N ASP A 664 -0.71 6.25 -3.00
CA ASP A 664 -0.02 4.98 -2.73
C ASP A 664 -0.51 3.79 -3.59
N TYR A 665 -1.62 3.95 -4.33
CA TYR A 665 -2.22 2.88 -5.14
C TYR A 665 -1.87 2.97 -6.62
N LEU A 666 -1.24 4.07 -7.04
CA LEU A 666 -0.91 4.34 -8.43
C LEU A 666 0.54 4.03 -8.84
N TYR A 667 1.37 3.62 -7.90
CA TYR A 667 2.69 3.04 -8.20
C TYR A 667 2.86 1.58 -7.73
N GLY A 668 1.78 0.99 -7.18
CA GLY A 668 1.68 -0.44 -6.90
C GLY A 668 1.16 -1.21 -8.12
N ASN A 669 1.99 -2.09 -8.66
CA ASN A 669 1.60 -2.99 -9.76
C ASN A 669 0.35 -3.81 -9.35
N PRO A 670 -0.79 -3.80 -10.10
CA PRO A 670 -2.09 -4.36 -9.66
C PRO A 670 -2.16 -5.88 -9.49
N TYR A 671 -1.03 -6.59 -9.53
CA TYR A 671 -1.00 -8.05 -9.37
C TYR A 671 -0.80 -8.51 -7.90
N ASP A 672 -0.71 -7.59 -6.92
CA ASP A 672 -0.43 -7.91 -5.51
C ASP A 672 -1.68 -8.12 -4.61
N HIS A 673 -2.90 -7.90 -5.11
CA HIS A 673 -4.13 -8.02 -4.31
C HIS A 673 -4.79 -9.41 -4.29
N LEU A 674 -4.25 -10.41 -5.00
CA LEU A 674 -4.82 -11.76 -5.07
C LEU A 674 -4.44 -12.69 -3.88
N TYR A 675 -4.02 -12.13 -2.75
CA TYR A 675 -3.60 -12.91 -1.58
C TYR A 675 -4.08 -12.28 -0.26
N ALA A 676 -5.33 -11.85 -0.19
CA ALA A 676 -5.99 -11.57 1.09
C ALA A 676 -6.57 -12.87 1.68
N TYR A 677 -5.73 -13.89 1.88
CA TYR A 677 -6.12 -15.17 2.49
C TYR A 677 -5.45 -15.40 3.86
N ASP A 678 -4.45 -14.57 4.23
CA ASP A 678 -3.72 -14.70 5.48
C ASP A 678 -4.41 -13.99 6.67
N ASP A 679 -5.26 -12.98 6.42
CA ASP A 679 -5.95 -12.23 7.49
C ASP A 679 -7.08 -13.03 8.20
N ILE A 680 -7.48 -14.18 7.65
CA ILE A 680 -8.51 -15.05 8.24
C ILE A 680 -7.91 -16.00 9.30
N LEU A 681 -6.59 -16.25 9.26
CA LEU A 681 -5.94 -17.21 10.17
C LEU A 681 -5.60 -16.61 11.54
N ASP A 682 -5.38 -15.30 11.63
CA ASP A 682 -5.11 -14.61 12.91
C ASP A 682 -6.35 -14.50 13.80
N TYR A 683 -7.56 -14.71 13.27
CA TYR A 683 -8.79 -14.78 14.06
C TYR A 683 -8.99 -16.14 14.76
N LEU A 684 -8.25 -17.18 14.37
CA LEU A 684 -8.47 -18.56 14.83
C LEU A 684 -7.48 -19.05 15.91
N TYR A 685 -6.42 -18.28 16.24
CA TYR A 685 -5.45 -18.65 17.28
C TYR A 685 -4.92 -17.42 18.06
N PRO A 686 -5.43 -17.13 19.27
CA PRO A 686 -4.91 -16.02 20.08
C PRO A 686 -3.73 -16.49 20.94
N SER A 687 -2.61 -15.76 20.92
CA SER A 687 -1.65 -15.79 22.02
C SER A 687 -1.00 -14.43 22.19
N GLY A 688 -1.44 -13.70 23.23
CA GLY A 688 -0.74 -12.51 23.69
C GLY A 688 0.55 -12.87 24.44
N GLN A 689 1.52 -11.96 24.39
CA GLN A 689 2.12 -11.28 25.56
C GLN A 689 2.99 -10.12 25.06
N GLU A 690 3.08 -9.09 25.89
CA GLU A 690 3.73 -7.78 25.70
C GLU A 690 5.20 -7.86 25.28
N GLU A 691 5.68 -6.92 24.45
CA GLU A 691 7.09 -6.50 24.46
C GLU A 691 7.22 -4.98 24.22
N ASN A 692 7.63 -4.26 25.27
CA ASN A 692 8.09 -2.88 25.26
C ASN A 692 9.58 -2.80 24.84
N GLY A 693 9.95 -1.83 24.00
CA GLY A 693 11.24 -1.11 24.15
C GLY A 693 12.44 -1.41 23.22
N LEU A 694 12.28 -1.93 21.99
CA LEU A 694 13.44 -2.36 21.17
C LEU A 694 13.66 -1.64 19.82
N ASP A 695 12.74 -0.80 19.34
CA ASP A 695 12.86 -0.25 17.98
C ASP A 695 13.86 0.92 17.82
N ALA A 696 14.31 1.53 18.91
CA ALA A 696 15.25 2.67 18.86
C ALA A 696 16.71 2.27 18.56
N ALA A 697 17.05 0.98 18.59
CA ALA A 697 18.44 0.51 18.50
C ALA A 697 18.82 -0.08 17.13
N SER A 698 17.98 -0.03 16.08
CA SER A 698 18.16 -0.81 14.85
C SER A 698 18.86 -0.11 13.67
N ASN A 699 19.06 1.21 13.71
CA ASN A 699 19.49 1.99 12.52
C ASN A 699 20.69 2.96 12.74
N GLN A 700 21.73 2.55 13.48
CA GLN A 700 23.01 3.30 13.50
C GLN A 700 23.93 2.93 12.31
N PRO A 701 24.63 3.89 11.67
CA PRO A 701 25.60 3.61 10.62
C PRO A 701 26.75 2.74 11.15
N ALA A 702 27.27 1.84 10.30
CA ALA A 702 28.32 0.90 10.70
C ALA A 702 29.60 1.64 11.12
N SER A 703 30.28 1.15 12.16
CA SER A 703 31.51 1.79 12.65
C SER A 703 32.60 1.80 11.57
N LEU A 704 33.37 2.89 11.51
CA LEU A 704 34.47 3.04 10.54
C LEU A 704 35.46 1.85 10.55
N PRO A 705 35.87 1.29 11.71
CA PRO A 705 36.75 0.11 11.74
C PRO A 705 36.13 -1.12 11.08
N PHE A 706 34.83 -1.33 11.24
CA PHE A 706 34.12 -2.46 10.62
C PHE A 706 34.08 -2.32 9.09
N ARG A 707 33.79 -1.12 8.58
CA ARG A 707 33.79 -0.83 7.13
C ARG A 707 35.18 -1.02 6.51
N VAL A 708 36.24 -0.56 7.18
CA VAL A 708 37.63 -0.74 6.72
C VAL A 708 38.00 -2.23 6.66
N ALA A 709 37.66 -3.00 7.69
CA ALA A 709 37.92 -4.44 7.72
C ALA A 709 37.17 -5.19 6.59
N LEU A 710 35.88 -4.88 6.39
CA LEU A 710 35.07 -5.47 5.33
C LEU A 710 35.60 -5.11 3.93
N GLY A 711 35.98 -3.85 3.73
CA GLY A 711 36.60 -3.39 2.48
C GLY A 711 37.91 -4.09 2.14
N ALA A 712 38.78 -4.32 3.13
CA ALA A 712 40.03 -5.04 2.95
C ALA A 712 39.80 -6.50 2.49
N VAL A 713 38.78 -7.17 3.03
CA VAL A 713 38.41 -8.53 2.62
C VAL A 713 37.94 -8.56 1.16
N TYR A 714 37.06 -7.64 0.74
CA TYR A 714 36.59 -7.58 -0.64
C TYR A 714 37.71 -7.24 -1.64
N ILE A 715 38.60 -6.31 -1.30
CA ILE A 715 39.78 -6.00 -2.14
C ILE A 715 40.68 -7.23 -2.27
N LEU A 716 40.91 -7.97 -1.18
CA LEU A 716 41.69 -9.21 -1.22
C LEU A 716 41.04 -10.25 -2.14
N ILE A 717 39.71 -10.41 -2.10
CA ILE A 717 38.98 -11.31 -3.01
C ILE A 717 39.16 -10.87 -4.46
N ILE A 718 39.01 -9.57 -4.78
CA ILE A 718 39.19 -9.05 -6.15
C ILE A 718 40.60 -9.34 -6.66
N VAL A 719 41.63 -9.05 -5.87
CA VAL A 719 43.03 -9.23 -6.29
C VAL A 719 43.40 -10.70 -6.42
N VAL A 720 43.15 -11.50 -5.38
CA VAL A 720 43.60 -12.90 -5.35
C VAL A 720 42.76 -13.76 -6.29
N CYS A 721 41.43 -13.70 -6.19
CA CYS A 721 40.54 -14.53 -7.01
C CYS A 721 40.48 -13.99 -8.45
N GLY A 722 40.40 -12.67 -8.64
CA GLY A 722 40.33 -12.08 -9.98
C GLY A 722 41.59 -12.38 -10.78
N VAL A 723 42.77 -12.05 -10.26
CA VAL A 723 44.03 -12.27 -10.99
C VAL A 723 44.41 -13.75 -11.01
N GLY A 724 44.33 -14.44 -9.87
CA GLY A 724 44.75 -15.84 -9.75
C GLY A 724 43.95 -16.77 -10.64
N ASN A 725 42.61 -16.71 -10.59
CA ASN A 725 41.78 -17.57 -11.41
C ASN A 725 41.84 -17.20 -12.89
N PHE A 726 41.95 -15.92 -13.24
CA PHE A 726 42.18 -15.50 -14.62
C PHE A 726 43.45 -16.10 -15.21
N VAL A 727 44.57 -15.98 -14.49
CA VAL A 727 45.86 -16.55 -14.91
C VAL A 727 45.76 -18.07 -15.11
N PHE A 728 45.08 -18.77 -14.20
CA PHE A 728 44.86 -20.21 -14.33
C PHE A 728 44.03 -20.56 -15.58
N LEU A 729 42.91 -19.88 -15.80
CA LEU A 729 42.05 -20.07 -16.96
C LEU A 729 42.80 -19.79 -18.27
N ALA A 730 43.62 -18.73 -18.30
CA ALA A 730 44.47 -18.40 -19.44
C ALA A 730 45.48 -19.52 -19.74
N ILE A 731 46.12 -20.09 -18.72
CA ILE A 731 47.06 -21.21 -18.88
C ILE A 731 46.36 -22.45 -19.44
N VAL A 732 45.21 -22.85 -18.91
CA VAL A 732 44.43 -24.01 -19.38
C VAL A 732 43.90 -23.79 -20.80
N GLY A 733 43.48 -22.56 -21.12
CA GLY A 733 43.04 -22.16 -22.45
C GLY A 733 44.19 -22.18 -23.47
N ARG A 734 45.38 -21.72 -23.09
CA ARG A 734 46.52 -21.53 -24.00
C ARG A 734 47.36 -22.78 -24.25
N TYR A 735 47.51 -23.66 -23.26
CA TYR A 735 48.39 -24.83 -23.34
C TYR A 735 47.58 -26.13 -23.36
N LYS A 736 47.64 -26.87 -24.48
CA LYS A 736 46.94 -28.17 -24.61
C LYS A 736 47.38 -29.19 -23.54
N LYS A 737 48.67 -29.23 -23.20
CA LYS A 737 49.23 -30.10 -22.14
C LYS A 737 48.67 -29.78 -20.74
N ALA A 738 48.14 -28.56 -20.53
CA ALA A 738 47.50 -28.19 -19.27
C ALA A 738 46.03 -28.64 -19.17
N ARG A 739 45.42 -29.18 -20.23
CA ARG A 739 44.00 -29.61 -20.27
C ARG A 739 43.79 -31.04 -19.76
N THR A 740 44.37 -31.34 -18.60
CA THR A 740 44.16 -32.61 -17.91
C THR A 740 42.77 -32.62 -17.27
N LYS A 741 42.23 -33.81 -16.99
CA LYS A 741 40.92 -33.96 -16.34
C LYS A 741 40.83 -33.14 -15.04
N THR A 742 41.84 -33.24 -14.19
CA THR A 742 41.89 -32.49 -12.92
C THR A 742 41.92 -30.98 -13.17
N ASN A 743 42.70 -30.51 -14.15
CA ASN A 743 42.77 -29.08 -14.45
C ASN A 743 41.48 -28.55 -15.07
N LEU A 744 40.71 -29.36 -15.80
CA LEU A 744 39.38 -28.98 -16.31
C LEU A 744 38.36 -28.82 -15.17
N LEU A 745 38.38 -29.71 -14.17
CA LEU A 745 37.53 -29.57 -12.98
C LEU A 745 37.94 -28.34 -12.13
N ILE A 746 39.23 -28.09 -11.99
CA ILE A 746 39.73 -26.87 -11.33
C ILE A 746 39.39 -25.62 -12.15
N ALA A 747 39.41 -25.70 -13.49
CA ALA A 747 39.04 -24.58 -14.35
C ALA A 747 37.55 -24.21 -14.21
N ASN A 748 36.68 -25.20 -14.00
CA ASN A 748 35.27 -24.94 -13.67
C ASN A 748 35.13 -24.13 -12.37
N LEU A 749 35.85 -24.53 -11.32
CA LEU A 749 35.90 -23.81 -10.04
C LEU A 749 36.50 -22.39 -10.18
N ALA A 750 37.61 -22.27 -10.92
CA ALA A 750 38.27 -21.00 -11.19
C ALA A 750 37.36 -20.04 -11.98
N LEU A 751 36.56 -20.54 -12.92
CA LEU A 751 35.61 -19.72 -13.68
C LEU A 751 34.52 -19.13 -12.79
N SER A 752 33.90 -19.93 -11.91
CA SER A 752 32.87 -19.41 -11.00
C SER A 752 33.45 -18.39 -10.01
N ASP A 753 34.63 -18.68 -9.44
CA ASP A 753 35.28 -17.79 -8.48
C ASP A 753 35.77 -16.48 -9.15
N PHE A 754 36.19 -16.54 -10.43
CA PHE A 754 36.53 -15.36 -11.22
C PHE A 754 35.31 -14.46 -11.47
N VAL A 755 34.17 -15.04 -11.86
CA VAL A 755 32.92 -14.29 -12.13
C VAL A 755 32.46 -13.52 -10.88
N VAL A 756 32.50 -14.14 -9.70
CA VAL A 756 32.18 -13.46 -8.43
C VAL A 756 33.12 -12.29 -8.17
N ALA A 757 34.42 -12.49 -8.37
CA ALA A 757 35.44 -11.48 -8.08
C ALA A 757 35.34 -10.23 -8.97
N ILE A 758 34.96 -10.38 -10.24
CA ILE A 758 34.88 -9.24 -11.18
C ILE A 758 33.50 -8.59 -11.24
N LEU A 759 32.44 -9.34 -10.97
CA LEU A 759 31.07 -8.85 -11.12
C LEU A 759 30.46 -8.54 -9.75
N CYS A 760 30.37 -9.52 -8.86
CA CYS A 760 29.58 -9.37 -7.64
C CYS A 760 30.29 -8.56 -6.54
N ILE A 761 31.59 -8.82 -6.33
CA ILE A 761 32.34 -8.20 -5.23
C ILE A 761 32.51 -6.69 -5.40
N PRO A 762 32.77 -6.12 -6.60
CA PRO A 762 32.86 -4.68 -6.77
C PRO A 762 31.57 -3.93 -6.40
N PHE A 763 30.40 -4.45 -6.80
CA PHE A 763 29.11 -3.85 -6.42
C PHE A 763 28.82 -4.00 -4.92
N SER A 764 29.16 -5.14 -4.31
CA SER A 764 29.02 -5.32 -2.85
C SER A 764 29.98 -4.42 -2.06
N LEU A 765 31.21 -4.20 -2.54
CA LEU A 765 32.17 -3.28 -1.95
C LEU A 765 31.64 -1.85 -2.00
N ASP A 766 31.14 -1.41 -3.17
CA ASP A 766 30.57 -0.08 -3.30
C ASP A 766 29.34 0.11 -2.40
N TYR A 767 28.38 -0.82 -2.46
CA TYR A 767 27.15 -0.77 -1.67
C TYR A 767 27.39 -0.81 -0.16
N TYR A 768 28.16 -1.80 0.33
CA TYR A 768 28.30 -2.01 1.78
C TYR A 768 29.36 -1.13 2.43
N VAL A 769 30.40 -0.71 1.70
CA VAL A 769 31.58 -0.03 2.26
C VAL A 769 31.70 1.42 1.80
N ILE A 770 31.47 1.72 0.52
CA ILE A 770 31.69 3.07 -0.04
C ILE A 770 30.45 3.95 0.20
N ASN A 771 29.28 3.51 -0.24
CA ASN A 771 28.03 4.27 -0.22
C ASN A 771 27.15 4.02 1.03
N ASP A 772 27.71 3.44 2.09
CA ASP A 772 27.04 3.28 3.40
C ASP A 772 25.63 2.66 3.31
N ARG A 773 25.50 1.60 2.50
CA ARG A 773 24.25 0.87 2.21
C ARG A 773 23.23 1.66 1.41
N ASP A 774 23.70 2.55 0.54
CA ASP A 774 22.90 3.21 -0.49
C ASP A 774 23.18 2.59 -1.88
N TRP A 775 22.18 1.94 -2.45
CA TRP A 775 22.24 1.23 -3.72
C TRP A 775 21.86 2.13 -4.90
N ARG A 776 22.85 2.48 -5.73
CA ARG A 776 22.66 3.50 -6.80
C ARG A 776 22.51 2.94 -8.21
N TYR A 777 22.50 1.61 -8.37
CA TYR A 777 22.66 0.97 -9.68
C TYR A 777 21.35 0.46 -10.30
N GLY A 778 20.21 0.78 -9.70
CA GLY A 778 18.90 0.35 -10.21
C GLY A 778 18.59 -1.13 -9.95
N ARG A 779 17.38 -1.56 -10.33
CA ARG A 779 16.86 -2.90 -10.02
C ARG A 779 17.53 -3.99 -10.85
N GLU A 780 17.85 -3.71 -12.10
CA GLU A 780 18.41 -4.63 -13.07
C GLU A 780 19.78 -5.13 -12.60
N VAL A 781 20.62 -4.19 -12.13
CA VAL A 781 21.94 -4.52 -11.57
C VAL A 781 21.78 -5.24 -10.22
N CYS A 782 20.81 -4.87 -9.39
CA CYS A 782 20.54 -5.55 -8.12
C CYS A 782 20.18 -7.03 -8.33
N THR A 783 19.29 -7.30 -9.28
CA THR A 783 18.89 -8.66 -9.67
C THR A 783 20.04 -9.43 -10.28
N LEU A 784 20.80 -8.81 -11.20
CA LEU A 784 21.94 -9.44 -11.84
C LEU A 784 23.01 -9.84 -10.81
N VAL A 785 23.39 -8.92 -9.91
CA VAL A 785 24.41 -9.16 -8.89
C VAL A 785 24.00 -10.25 -7.92
N ASN A 786 22.76 -10.22 -7.41
CA ASN A 786 22.28 -11.26 -6.48
C ASN A 786 22.12 -12.63 -7.16
N TYR A 787 21.63 -12.67 -8.40
CA TYR A 787 21.49 -13.91 -9.15
C TYR A 787 22.85 -14.55 -9.49
N VAL A 788 23.76 -13.78 -10.10
CA VAL A 788 25.08 -14.28 -10.51
C VAL A 788 25.92 -14.66 -9.28
N LYS A 789 25.79 -13.93 -8.17
CA LYS A 789 26.38 -14.29 -6.87
C LYS A 789 25.94 -15.70 -6.45
N MET A 790 24.64 -15.97 -6.42
CA MET A 790 24.10 -17.26 -6.01
C MET A 790 24.50 -18.40 -6.95
N VAL A 791 24.38 -18.21 -8.26
CA VAL A 791 24.79 -19.21 -9.27
C VAL A 791 26.25 -19.59 -9.08
N SER A 792 27.13 -18.61 -8.99
CA SER A 792 28.58 -18.86 -8.94
C SER A 792 28.99 -19.55 -7.64
N LEU A 793 28.36 -19.19 -6.51
CA LEU A 793 28.59 -19.85 -5.23
C LEU A 793 28.15 -21.33 -5.26
N HIS A 794 27.01 -21.64 -5.90
CA HIS A 794 26.55 -23.02 -6.07
C HIS A 794 27.46 -23.83 -7.00
N VAL A 795 27.92 -23.24 -8.11
CA VAL A 795 28.88 -23.89 -9.01
C VAL A 795 30.17 -24.24 -8.28
N SER A 796 30.70 -23.31 -7.47
CA SER A 796 31.94 -23.50 -6.70
C SER A 796 31.81 -24.66 -5.70
N THR A 797 30.72 -24.71 -4.91
CA THR A 797 30.45 -25.80 -3.96
C THR A 797 30.30 -27.16 -4.65
N ASN A 798 29.51 -27.22 -5.72
CA ASN A 798 29.27 -28.46 -6.45
C ASN A 798 30.55 -28.96 -7.16
N ALA A 799 31.41 -28.06 -7.64
CA ALA A 799 32.70 -28.41 -8.20
C ALA A 799 33.63 -29.06 -7.16
N LEU A 800 33.66 -28.56 -5.92
CA LEU A 800 34.44 -29.16 -4.83
C LEU A 800 33.97 -30.58 -4.50
N VAL A 801 32.65 -30.82 -4.50
CA VAL A 801 32.09 -32.17 -4.34
C VAL A 801 32.54 -33.10 -5.45
N VAL A 802 32.47 -32.66 -6.71
CA VAL A 802 32.91 -33.46 -7.87
C VAL A 802 34.40 -33.78 -7.77
N ILE A 803 35.24 -32.81 -7.39
CA ILE A 803 36.68 -33.03 -7.16
C ILE A 803 36.90 -34.05 -6.04
N GLY A 804 36.15 -33.97 -4.94
CA GLY A 804 36.22 -34.93 -3.82
C GLY A 804 35.83 -36.36 -4.23
N ILE A 805 34.75 -36.52 -4.99
CA ILE A 805 34.28 -37.80 -5.51
C ILE A 805 35.30 -38.40 -6.48
N ASP A 806 35.81 -37.61 -7.42
CA ASP A 806 36.83 -38.07 -8.38
C ASP A 806 38.08 -38.59 -7.66
N ARG A 807 38.49 -37.90 -6.59
CA ARG A 807 39.62 -38.31 -5.75
C ARG A 807 39.33 -39.60 -4.98
N TYR A 808 38.13 -39.75 -4.42
CA TYR A 808 37.70 -40.99 -3.77
C TYR A 808 37.69 -42.19 -4.72
N ILE A 809 37.12 -42.04 -5.91
CA ILE A 809 37.10 -43.10 -6.93
C ILE A 809 38.51 -43.48 -7.34
N THR A 810 39.37 -42.49 -7.59
CA THR A 810 40.75 -42.71 -8.04
C THR A 810 41.59 -43.47 -7.00
N ILE A 811 41.45 -43.15 -5.71
CA ILE A 811 42.33 -43.69 -4.65
C ILE A 811 41.72 -44.91 -3.96
N VAL A 812 40.44 -44.84 -3.58
CA VAL A 812 39.79 -45.85 -2.74
C VAL A 812 39.13 -46.93 -3.61
N ARG A 813 38.25 -46.52 -4.54
CA ARG A 813 37.48 -47.43 -5.40
C ARG A 813 38.04 -47.51 -6.83
N HIS A 814 39.30 -47.92 -6.96
CA HIS A 814 40.01 -48.06 -8.24
C HIS A 814 39.31 -48.96 -9.29
N ARG A 815 38.39 -49.85 -8.87
CA ARG A 815 37.62 -50.72 -9.77
C ARG A 815 36.41 -50.04 -10.41
N TRP A 816 36.05 -48.83 -9.96
CA TRP A 816 34.95 -48.05 -10.51
C TRP A 816 35.42 -47.25 -11.73
N ARG A 817 34.51 -47.02 -12.69
CA ARG A 817 34.84 -46.29 -13.92
C ARG A 817 35.29 -44.86 -13.56
N ARG A 818 36.54 -44.53 -13.90
CA ARG A 818 37.09 -43.18 -13.72
C ARG A 818 36.39 -42.19 -14.65
N LEU A 819 36.22 -40.96 -14.19
CA LEU A 819 35.76 -39.86 -15.05
C LEU A 819 36.78 -39.65 -16.17
N GLY A 820 36.33 -39.65 -17.43
CA GLY A 820 37.12 -39.22 -18.58
C GLY A 820 37.06 -37.70 -18.79
N LYS A 821 37.86 -37.16 -19.71
CA LYS A 821 37.88 -35.71 -20.03
C LYS A 821 36.51 -35.20 -20.50
N THR A 822 35.85 -35.93 -21.41
CA THR A 822 34.50 -35.60 -21.89
C THR A 822 33.47 -35.65 -20.77
N SER A 823 33.54 -36.66 -19.90
CA SER A 823 32.63 -36.78 -18.75
C SER A 823 32.84 -35.63 -17.75
N ALA A 824 34.08 -35.19 -17.51
CA ALA A 824 34.37 -34.04 -16.64
C ALA A 824 33.76 -32.74 -17.19
N ILE A 825 33.77 -32.52 -18.51
CA ILE A 825 33.13 -31.38 -19.16
C ILE A 825 31.60 -31.47 -19.02
N LEU A 826 31.00 -32.62 -19.31
CA LEU A 826 29.55 -32.82 -19.20
C LEU A 826 29.04 -32.64 -17.75
N VAL A 827 29.78 -33.16 -16.78
CA VAL A 827 29.48 -32.96 -15.35
C VAL A 827 29.58 -31.49 -14.98
N SER A 828 30.60 -30.78 -15.47
CA SER A 828 30.74 -29.33 -15.23
C SER A 828 29.56 -28.56 -15.83
N LEU A 829 29.15 -28.84 -17.07
CA LEU A 829 27.97 -28.23 -17.68
C LEU A 829 26.68 -28.52 -16.90
N GLY A 830 26.51 -29.76 -16.41
CA GLY A 830 25.38 -30.13 -15.55
C GLY A 830 25.36 -29.34 -14.23
N VAL A 831 26.53 -29.10 -13.62
CA VAL A 831 26.67 -28.27 -12.42
C VAL A 831 26.22 -26.84 -12.69
N TRP A 832 26.58 -26.25 -13.83
CA TRP A 832 26.11 -24.91 -14.22
C TRP A 832 24.60 -24.87 -14.41
N ILE A 833 24.03 -25.80 -15.18
CA ILE A 833 22.58 -25.86 -15.42
C ILE A 833 21.82 -25.98 -14.10
N ALA A 834 22.22 -26.91 -13.23
CA ALA A 834 21.59 -27.08 -11.92
C ALA A 834 21.69 -25.81 -11.07
N SER A 835 22.85 -25.14 -11.07
CA SER A 835 23.07 -23.92 -10.30
C SER A 835 22.23 -22.74 -10.82
N PHE A 836 22.06 -22.61 -12.14
CA PHE A 836 21.18 -21.62 -12.74
C PHE A 836 19.72 -21.85 -12.35
N LEU A 837 19.26 -23.11 -12.36
CA LEU A 837 17.88 -23.48 -12.00
C LEU A 837 17.62 -23.23 -10.51
N ILE A 838 18.54 -23.65 -9.64
CA ILE A 838 18.39 -23.48 -8.18
C ILE A 838 18.36 -21.99 -7.81
N ALA A 839 19.12 -21.13 -8.49
CA ALA A 839 19.19 -19.71 -8.18
C ALA A 839 18.01 -18.88 -8.73
N ILE A 840 17.07 -19.45 -9.52
CA ILE A 840 15.94 -18.71 -10.12
C ILE A 840 15.16 -17.87 -9.08
N PRO A 841 14.86 -18.38 -7.87
CA PRO A 841 14.14 -17.60 -6.88
C PRO A 841 14.92 -16.35 -6.45
N SER A 842 16.25 -16.40 -6.38
CA SER A 842 17.07 -15.22 -6.06
C SER A 842 16.95 -14.12 -7.11
N ALA A 843 16.73 -14.44 -8.39
CA ALA A 843 16.42 -13.44 -9.41
C ALA A 843 14.99 -12.90 -9.28
N LYS A 844 14.02 -13.80 -9.07
CA LYS A 844 12.59 -13.44 -8.96
C LYS A 844 12.32 -12.50 -7.77
N PHE A 845 12.98 -12.73 -6.65
CA PHE A 845 12.76 -12.03 -5.39
C PHE A 845 13.81 -10.95 -5.08
N SER A 846 14.70 -10.62 -6.04
CA SER A 846 15.59 -9.46 -5.90
C SER A 846 14.82 -8.15 -6.13
N MET A 847 14.96 -7.20 -5.22
CA MET A 847 14.34 -5.89 -5.33
C MET A 847 15.21 -4.77 -4.76
N VAL A 848 14.86 -3.54 -5.14
CA VAL A 848 15.43 -2.30 -4.59
C VAL A 848 14.32 -1.57 -3.85
N GLN A 849 14.55 -1.15 -2.60
CA GLN A 849 13.58 -0.45 -1.75
C GLN A 849 14.19 0.86 -1.24
N SER A 850 13.52 2.00 -1.46
CA SER A 850 14.01 3.31 -0.98
C SER A 850 13.58 3.55 0.47
N GLY A 851 14.50 3.99 1.33
CA GLY A 851 14.19 4.32 2.72
C GLY A 851 13.44 5.65 2.87
N PHE A 852 12.42 5.70 3.73
CA PHE A 852 11.55 6.88 3.94
C PHE A 852 12.21 8.05 4.71
N HIS A 853 13.41 7.88 5.30
CA HIS A 853 14.04 8.90 6.16
C HIS A 853 15.49 9.29 5.81
N ARG A 854 16.13 8.58 4.89
CA ARG A 854 17.39 8.99 4.23
C ARG A 854 17.23 8.53 2.79
N ASN A 855 17.67 9.33 1.81
CA ASN A 855 17.64 9.03 0.37
C ASN A 855 18.48 7.78 -0.04
N ASN A 856 18.60 6.76 0.81
CA ASN A 856 19.38 5.56 0.59
C ASN A 856 18.46 4.44 0.08
N ALA A 857 18.85 3.83 -1.04
CA ALA A 857 18.15 2.67 -1.58
C ALA A 857 18.78 1.36 -1.07
N PHE A 858 17.96 0.40 -0.66
CA PHE A 858 18.36 -0.93 -0.23
C PHE A 858 18.24 -1.92 -1.39
N CYS A 859 19.27 -2.72 -1.67
CA CYS A 859 19.21 -3.86 -2.60
C CYS A 859 19.32 -5.18 -1.83
N GLY A 860 18.39 -6.10 -2.08
CA GLY A 860 18.38 -7.42 -1.44
C GLY A 860 17.36 -8.39 -2.04
N VAL A 861 17.47 -9.66 -1.64
CA VAL A 861 16.45 -10.68 -1.95
C VAL A 861 15.41 -10.66 -0.84
N VAL A 862 14.22 -10.14 -1.14
CA VAL A 862 13.14 -9.95 -0.17
C VAL A 862 11.98 -10.86 -0.55
N TRP A 863 11.54 -11.67 0.42
CA TRP A 863 10.44 -12.61 0.24
C TRP A 863 9.23 -12.11 1.01
N ASN A 864 8.08 -12.05 0.33
CA ASN A 864 6.81 -11.66 0.95
C ASN A 864 6.35 -12.73 1.96
N ALA A 865 5.59 -12.31 2.99
CA ALA A 865 5.08 -13.20 4.05
C ALA A 865 4.26 -14.39 3.51
N LYS A 866 3.51 -14.19 2.42
CA LYS A 866 2.76 -15.23 1.67
C LYS A 866 3.61 -16.38 1.14
N HIS A 867 4.91 -16.14 0.97
CA HIS A 867 5.87 -17.15 0.55
C HIS A 867 6.71 -17.68 1.72
N LEU A 868 6.36 -17.44 2.99
CA LEU A 868 7.19 -17.82 4.14
C LEU A 868 7.52 -19.33 4.18
N ALA A 869 6.56 -20.20 3.85
CA ALA A 869 6.80 -21.64 3.75
C ALA A 869 7.74 -22.00 2.59
N VAL A 870 7.58 -21.34 1.44
CA VAL A 870 8.43 -21.53 0.26
C VAL A 870 9.83 -20.95 0.49
N TYR A 871 9.94 -19.82 1.19
CA TYR A 871 11.17 -19.19 1.64
C TYR A 871 11.92 -20.10 2.61
N ARG A 872 11.26 -20.57 3.69
CA ARG A 872 11.84 -21.51 4.65
C ARG A 872 12.21 -22.84 3.97
N GLY A 873 11.39 -23.31 3.04
CA GLY A 873 11.68 -24.49 2.21
C GLY A 873 12.87 -24.28 1.27
N TYR A 874 12.98 -23.11 0.66
CA TYR A 874 14.08 -22.73 -0.23
C TYR A 874 15.39 -22.57 0.54
N TYR A 875 15.42 -21.77 1.61
CA TYR A 875 16.62 -21.57 2.43
C TYR A 875 16.99 -22.81 3.25
N GLY A 876 16.01 -23.56 3.76
CA GLY A 876 16.23 -24.88 4.38
C GLY A 876 16.73 -25.92 3.36
N GLY A 877 16.21 -25.89 2.14
CA GLY A 877 16.70 -26.69 1.02
C GLY A 877 18.12 -26.30 0.61
N MET A 878 18.45 -25.01 0.57
CA MET A 878 19.82 -24.55 0.32
C MET A 878 20.77 -24.98 1.44
N LEU A 879 20.36 -24.88 2.71
CA LEU A 879 21.12 -25.41 3.84
C LEU A 879 21.39 -26.92 3.67
N ALA A 880 20.35 -27.68 3.33
CA ALA A 880 20.46 -29.12 3.15
C ALA A 880 21.34 -29.50 1.94
N PHE A 881 21.07 -28.94 0.76
CA PHE A 881 21.66 -29.36 -0.51
C PHE A 881 22.93 -28.60 -0.90
N GLN A 882 23.13 -27.38 -0.42
CA GLN A 882 24.29 -26.54 -0.76
C GLN A 882 25.29 -26.39 0.41
N PHE A 883 24.98 -26.93 1.60
CA PHE A 883 25.95 -26.99 2.70
C PHE A 883 26.06 -28.37 3.33
N VAL A 884 25.00 -28.89 3.96
CA VAL A 884 25.05 -30.15 4.71
C VAL A 884 25.43 -31.32 3.82
N LEU A 885 24.74 -31.50 2.68
CA LEU A 885 25.00 -32.58 1.74
C LEU A 885 26.42 -32.50 1.16
N PRO A 886 26.92 -31.35 0.64
CA PRO A 886 28.31 -31.21 0.23
C PRO A 886 29.31 -31.57 1.32
N VAL A 887 29.13 -31.11 2.56
CA VAL A 887 30.02 -31.43 3.68
C VAL A 887 30.02 -32.92 3.97
N VAL A 888 28.85 -33.55 4.03
CA VAL A 888 28.72 -35.00 4.27
C VAL A 888 29.38 -35.79 3.14
N VAL A 889 29.11 -35.46 1.88
CA VAL A 889 29.69 -36.17 0.73
C VAL A 889 31.21 -35.99 0.70
N MET A 890 31.71 -34.76 0.89
CA MET A 890 33.14 -34.49 0.95
C MET A 890 33.81 -35.21 2.13
N ALA A 891 33.18 -35.27 3.30
CA ALA A 891 33.70 -35.98 4.47
C ALA A 891 33.73 -37.50 4.22
N VAL A 892 32.63 -38.09 3.75
CA VAL A 892 32.52 -39.53 3.43
C VAL A 892 33.50 -39.93 2.32
N CYS A 893 33.77 -39.05 1.36
CA CYS A 893 34.79 -39.27 0.34
C CYS A 893 36.21 -39.11 0.90
N SER A 894 36.45 -38.14 1.78
CA SER A 894 37.80 -37.80 2.27
C SER A 894 38.29 -38.75 3.35
N LEU A 895 37.44 -39.21 4.28
CA LEU A 895 37.85 -40.07 5.40
C LEU A 895 38.48 -41.40 4.94
N PRO A 896 37.92 -42.15 3.98
CA PRO A 896 38.55 -43.37 3.48
C PRO A 896 39.80 -43.11 2.62
N VAL A 897 39.85 -41.97 1.92
CA VAL A 897 41.06 -41.54 1.17
C VAL A 897 42.20 -41.31 2.15
N VAL A 898 41.94 -40.62 3.26
CA VAL A 898 42.91 -40.41 4.35
C VAL A 898 43.35 -41.74 4.92
N TRP A 899 42.40 -42.58 5.34
CA TRP A 899 42.74 -43.86 5.94
C TRP A 899 43.63 -44.70 5.00
N LYS A 900 43.27 -44.82 3.72
CA LYS A 900 44.00 -45.63 2.74
C LYS A 900 45.36 -45.04 2.36
N VAL A 901 45.51 -43.72 2.29
CA VAL A 901 46.79 -43.06 1.96
C VAL A 901 47.77 -43.12 3.14
N PHE A 902 47.26 -43.06 4.38
CA PHE A 902 48.10 -43.08 5.58
C PHE A 902 48.45 -44.51 6.05
N HIS A 903 47.59 -45.50 5.81
CA HIS A 903 47.81 -46.92 6.16
C HIS A 903 48.27 -47.78 4.97
N ARG A 904 48.81 -47.15 3.92
CA ARG A 904 49.37 -47.87 2.78
C ARG A 904 50.66 -48.57 3.20
N GLU A 905 50.59 -49.86 3.47
CA GLU A 905 51.78 -50.69 3.67
C GLU A 905 52.52 -50.88 2.34
N LEU A 906 53.79 -50.52 2.32
CA LEU A 906 54.66 -50.59 1.14
C LEU A 906 55.49 -51.88 1.23
N PRO A 907 55.33 -52.84 0.30
CA PRO A 907 56.14 -54.06 0.31
C PRO A 907 57.57 -53.79 -0.21
N GLY A 908 58.59 -54.22 0.54
CA GLY A 908 60.00 -54.31 0.08
C GLY A 908 60.93 -53.15 0.45
N ASN A 909 62.20 -53.22 -0.01
CA ASN A 909 63.20 -52.15 0.15
C ASN A 909 62.80 -50.92 -0.69
N LEU A 910 62.45 -49.84 0.00
CA LEU A 910 61.91 -48.60 -0.57
C LEU A 910 62.96 -47.78 -1.33
N THR A 911 62.74 -47.53 -2.62
CA THR A 911 63.45 -46.49 -3.37
C THR A 911 62.97 -45.09 -2.95
N GLU A 912 63.82 -44.06 -3.08
CA GLU A 912 63.45 -42.67 -2.75
C GLU A 912 62.25 -42.18 -3.57
N ALA A 913 62.15 -42.57 -4.85
CA ALA A 913 61.01 -42.26 -5.72
C ALA A 913 59.66 -42.77 -5.18
N MET A 914 59.63 -44.00 -4.63
CA MET A 914 58.42 -44.57 -4.02
C MET A 914 58.00 -43.81 -2.75
N ARG A 915 58.97 -43.36 -1.93
CA ARG A 915 58.70 -42.53 -0.75
C ARG A 915 58.15 -41.16 -1.14
N GLU A 916 58.70 -40.55 -2.18
CA GLU A 916 58.22 -39.27 -2.69
C GLU A 916 56.78 -39.36 -3.24
N LYS A 917 56.45 -40.40 -4.01
CA LYS A 917 55.10 -40.64 -4.56
C LYS A 917 54.05 -40.76 -3.45
N VAL A 918 54.39 -41.46 -2.36
CA VAL A 918 53.54 -41.57 -1.16
C VAL A 918 53.43 -40.23 -0.41
N GLN A 919 54.53 -39.49 -0.24
CA GLN A 919 54.50 -38.16 0.39
C GLN A 919 53.72 -37.12 -0.44
N ARG A 920 53.81 -37.16 -1.78
CA ARG A 920 52.99 -36.33 -2.69
C ARG A 920 51.51 -36.66 -2.53
N SER A 921 51.16 -37.95 -2.49
CA SER A 921 49.78 -38.39 -2.25
C SER A 921 49.26 -37.92 -0.88
N LYS A 922 50.07 -38.04 0.19
CA LYS A 922 49.74 -37.49 1.52
C LYS A 922 49.51 -35.97 1.49
N ARG A 923 50.37 -35.19 0.81
CA ARG A 923 50.19 -33.74 0.66
C ARG A 923 48.92 -33.39 -0.12
N LYS A 924 48.61 -34.09 -1.21
CA LYS A 924 47.36 -33.93 -1.98
C LYS A 924 46.13 -34.21 -1.10
N THR A 925 46.17 -35.27 -0.28
CA THR A 925 45.09 -35.63 0.64
C THR A 925 44.92 -34.65 1.81
N LEU A 926 46.01 -34.17 2.40
CA LEU A 926 45.96 -33.14 3.46
C LEU A 926 45.36 -31.83 2.94
N ARG A 927 45.65 -31.45 1.68
CA ARG A 927 45.02 -30.28 1.05
C ARG A 927 43.50 -30.44 0.91
N LEU A 928 43.00 -31.63 0.57
CA LEU A 928 41.55 -31.89 0.48
C LEU A 928 40.85 -31.76 1.85
N ILE A 929 41.47 -32.25 2.93
CA ILE A 929 40.94 -32.05 4.30
C ILE A 929 40.96 -30.58 4.67
N LEU A 930 42.05 -29.88 4.36
CA LEU A 930 42.18 -28.44 4.60
C LEU A 930 41.07 -27.66 3.87
N ILE A 931 40.79 -27.99 2.61
CA ILE A 931 39.71 -27.39 1.84
C ILE A 931 38.35 -27.67 2.47
N LEU A 932 38.08 -28.91 2.90
CA LEU A 932 36.84 -29.25 3.60
C LEU A 932 36.68 -28.44 4.91
N ALA A 933 37.74 -28.38 5.72
CA ALA A 933 37.72 -27.64 6.98
C ALA A 933 37.50 -26.14 6.75
N LEU A 934 38.19 -25.56 5.76
CA LEU A 934 38.06 -24.16 5.41
C LEU A 934 36.70 -23.84 4.77
N PHE A 935 36.15 -24.75 3.97
CA PHE A 935 34.79 -24.64 3.43
C PHE A 935 33.76 -24.55 4.57
N VAL A 936 33.86 -25.42 5.58
CA VAL A 936 33.00 -25.37 6.77
C VAL A 936 33.20 -24.06 7.53
N LEU A 937 34.44 -23.61 7.73
CA LEU A 937 34.74 -22.36 8.45
C LEU A 937 34.18 -21.12 7.73
N CYS A 938 34.19 -21.09 6.40
CA CYS A 938 33.65 -19.99 5.62
C CYS A 938 32.12 -19.99 5.57
N TRP A 939 31.48 -21.16 5.40
CA TRP A 939 30.04 -21.24 5.13
C TRP A 939 29.16 -21.50 6.35
N ALA A 940 29.66 -22.20 7.38
CA ALA A 940 28.88 -22.48 8.58
C ALA A 940 28.33 -21.22 9.26
N PRO A 941 29.10 -20.11 9.41
CA PRO A 941 28.59 -18.90 10.06
C PRO A 941 27.38 -18.31 9.32
N TYR A 942 27.40 -18.29 7.98
CA TYR A 942 26.30 -17.77 7.17
C TYR A 942 25.03 -18.61 7.33
N TYR A 943 25.16 -19.93 7.23
CA TYR A 943 24.01 -20.84 7.31
C TYR A 943 23.45 -20.97 8.72
N VAL A 944 24.30 -20.91 9.76
CA VAL A 944 23.85 -20.85 11.16
C VAL A 944 23.13 -19.53 11.42
N TYR A 945 23.68 -18.40 10.96
CA TYR A 945 23.01 -17.11 11.08
C TYR A 945 21.65 -17.11 10.37
N ALA A 946 21.58 -17.61 9.12
CA ALA A 946 20.32 -17.72 8.39
C ALA A 946 19.32 -18.65 9.10
N ALA A 947 19.77 -19.80 9.60
CA ALA A 947 18.91 -20.72 10.34
C ALA A 947 18.38 -20.09 11.64
N LEU A 948 19.23 -19.39 12.39
CA LEU A 948 18.80 -18.68 13.59
C LEU A 948 17.81 -17.58 13.24
N ARG A 949 18.11 -16.71 12.26
CA ARG A 949 17.21 -15.64 11.82
C ARG A 949 15.85 -16.15 11.33
N ASP A 950 15.85 -17.22 10.55
CA ASP A 950 14.65 -17.66 9.80
C ASP A 950 13.77 -18.67 10.55
N PHE A 951 14.33 -19.39 11.53
CA PHE A 951 13.64 -20.43 12.30
C PHE A 951 13.53 -20.14 13.81
N HIS A 952 14.28 -19.18 14.36
CA HIS A 952 14.19 -18.78 15.76
C HIS A 952 14.12 -17.26 15.86
N HIS A 953 12.98 -16.69 16.28
CA HIS A 953 12.73 -15.24 16.40
C HIS A 953 13.66 -14.48 17.41
N VAL A 954 14.80 -15.07 17.78
CA VAL A 954 15.79 -14.57 18.75
C VAL A 954 16.60 -13.38 18.22
N LEU A 955 16.69 -13.17 16.89
CA LEU A 955 17.57 -12.15 16.29
C LEU A 955 16.86 -10.88 15.80
N THR A 956 15.54 -10.74 15.96
CA THR A 956 14.73 -9.69 15.31
C THR A 956 14.87 -8.26 15.86
N LEU A 957 15.67 -8.01 16.90
CA LEU A 957 15.52 -6.80 17.74
C LEU A 957 16.78 -5.93 17.98
N SER A 958 17.80 -5.89 17.11
CA SER A 958 18.92 -4.91 17.28
C SER A 958 19.70 -4.54 16.01
N ALA A 959 20.32 -3.34 15.95
CA ALA A 959 21.22 -2.91 14.83
C ALA A 959 22.45 -3.81 14.65
N LEU A 960 22.81 -4.58 15.68
CA LEU A 960 23.88 -5.57 15.59
C LEU A 960 23.59 -6.60 14.49
N ASN A 961 22.32 -6.87 14.20
CA ASN A 961 21.87 -7.90 13.27
C ASN A 961 22.34 -7.64 11.83
N THR A 962 22.25 -6.40 11.34
CA THR A 962 22.62 -6.05 9.96
C THR A 962 24.14 -6.08 9.73
N ASN A 963 24.95 -5.70 10.73
CA ASN A 963 26.42 -5.82 10.65
C ASN A 963 26.87 -7.28 10.62
N ILE A 964 26.23 -8.14 11.43
CA ILE A 964 26.53 -9.57 11.49
C ILE A 964 26.23 -10.21 10.13
N PHE A 965 25.11 -9.88 9.49
CA PHE A 965 24.75 -10.38 8.15
C PHE A 965 25.88 -10.15 7.12
N TYR A 966 26.36 -8.90 6.97
CA TYR A 966 27.40 -8.60 5.99
C TYR A 966 28.74 -9.26 6.33
N ALA A 967 29.06 -9.42 7.61
CA ALA A 967 30.28 -10.11 8.03
C ALA A 967 30.25 -11.60 7.68
N VAL A 968 29.14 -12.29 7.95
CA VAL A 968 29.01 -13.72 7.62
C VAL A 968 28.89 -13.94 6.11
N GLU A 969 28.28 -13.01 5.37
CA GLU A 969 28.22 -13.05 3.91
C GLU A 969 29.63 -12.91 3.30
N ALA A 970 30.43 -11.97 3.78
CA ALA A 970 31.82 -11.80 3.33
C ALA A 970 32.72 -13.00 3.68
N ALA A 971 32.53 -13.63 4.84
CA ALA A 971 33.25 -14.84 5.23
C ALA A 971 32.92 -16.02 4.29
N ALA A 972 31.65 -16.18 3.89
CA ALA A 972 31.22 -17.19 2.92
C ALA A 972 31.86 -16.96 1.54
N MET A 973 31.85 -15.70 1.04
CA MET A 973 32.51 -15.35 -0.22
C MET A 973 34.04 -15.52 -0.16
N GLY A 974 34.64 -15.40 1.03
CA GLY A 974 36.06 -15.64 1.27
C GLY A 974 36.54 -17.06 0.93
N ASN A 975 35.63 -18.03 0.83
CA ASN A 975 35.94 -19.41 0.40
C ASN A 975 36.65 -19.44 -0.98
N SER A 976 36.30 -18.54 -1.89
CA SER A 976 36.93 -18.46 -3.22
C SER A 976 38.43 -18.11 -3.16
N VAL A 977 38.87 -17.34 -2.16
CA VAL A 977 40.30 -17.02 -1.96
C VAL A 977 41.07 -18.28 -1.59
N ILE A 978 40.48 -19.09 -0.73
CA ILE A 978 41.05 -20.36 -0.27
C ILE A 978 41.16 -21.34 -1.42
N ASN A 979 40.11 -21.47 -2.23
CA ASN A 979 40.13 -22.29 -3.44
C ASN A 979 41.25 -21.88 -4.39
N THR A 980 41.38 -20.57 -4.64
CA THR A 980 42.40 -20.01 -5.52
C THR A 980 43.81 -20.29 -4.97
N CYS A 981 44.05 -20.04 -3.69
CA CYS A 981 45.34 -20.33 -3.05
C CYS A 981 45.69 -21.82 -3.16
N VAL A 982 44.77 -22.72 -2.77
CA VAL A 982 45.03 -24.16 -2.68
C VAL A 982 45.18 -24.82 -4.06
N TYR A 983 44.35 -24.45 -5.04
CA TYR A 983 44.32 -25.10 -6.34
C TYR A 983 45.12 -24.40 -7.44
N VAL A 984 45.25 -23.07 -7.39
CA VAL A 984 45.98 -22.30 -8.40
C VAL A 984 47.40 -21.99 -7.94
N ALA A 985 47.57 -21.41 -6.74
CA ALA A 985 48.89 -20.95 -6.29
C ALA A 985 49.83 -22.10 -5.88
N PHE A 986 49.30 -23.19 -5.31
CA PHE A 986 50.10 -24.35 -4.87
C PHE A 986 50.16 -25.51 -5.88
N ASN A 987 49.76 -25.27 -7.14
CA ASN A 987 49.90 -26.23 -8.24
C ASN A 987 51.22 -26.00 -9.00
N THR A 988 52.20 -26.87 -8.77
CA THR A 988 53.55 -26.77 -9.33
C THR A 988 53.57 -26.73 -10.85
N ASN A 989 52.60 -27.38 -11.52
CA ASN A 989 52.47 -27.35 -12.98
C ASN A 989 52.05 -25.95 -13.47
N VAL A 990 51.14 -25.30 -12.75
CA VAL A 990 50.71 -23.92 -13.04
C VAL A 990 51.86 -22.96 -12.85
N THR A 991 52.68 -23.12 -11.81
CA THR A 991 53.88 -22.30 -11.60
C THR A 991 54.89 -22.44 -12.74
N ASN A 992 55.06 -23.64 -13.30
CA ASN A 992 55.94 -23.88 -14.45
C ASN A 992 55.38 -23.26 -15.74
N PHE A 993 54.08 -23.41 -16.01
CA PHE A 993 53.42 -22.76 -17.15
C PHE A 993 53.38 -21.23 -17.02
N LEU A 994 53.25 -20.71 -15.80
CA LEU A 994 53.32 -19.28 -15.52
C LEU A 994 54.72 -18.73 -15.81
N ARG A 995 55.78 -19.46 -15.43
CA ARG A 995 57.16 -19.10 -15.80
C ARG A 995 57.37 -19.12 -17.32
N LEU A 996 56.76 -20.05 -18.04
CA LEU A 996 56.78 -20.08 -19.51
C LEU A 996 56.04 -18.88 -20.12
N LEU A 997 54.85 -18.58 -19.61
CA LEU A 997 54.02 -17.46 -20.06
C LEU A 997 54.69 -16.11 -19.79
N LEU A 998 55.35 -15.95 -18.63
CA LEU A 998 56.16 -14.77 -18.31
C LEU A 998 57.42 -14.66 -19.18
N LYS A 999 58.07 -15.78 -19.52
CA LYS A 999 59.22 -15.81 -20.45
C LYS A 999 58.81 -15.43 -21.88
N GLU A 1000 57.63 -15.84 -22.34
CA GLU A 1000 57.06 -15.43 -23.63
C GLU A 1000 56.68 -13.94 -23.65
N CYS A 1001 56.09 -13.41 -22.56
CA CYS A 1001 55.74 -11.98 -22.44
C CYS A 1001 56.96 -11.04 -22.35
N HIS A 1002 58.11 -11.53 -21.83
CA HIS A 1002 59.35 -10.74 -21.73
C HIS A 1002 60.24 -10.75 -22.99
N GLY A 1003 59.79 -11.35 -24.10
CA GLY A 1003 60.43 -11.14 -25.41
C GLY A 1003 61.84 -11.72 -25.56
N LEU A 1004 62.15 -12.88 -24.96
CA LEU A 1004 63.35 -13.65 -25.34
C LEU A 1004 63.05 -14.45 -26.62
N GLN A 1005 63.25 -13.76 -27.73
CA GLN A 1005 63.28 -14.30 -29.08
C GLN A 1005 64.58 -15.10 -29.26
N GLU A 1006 64.59 -16.40 -28.96
CA GLU A 1006 65.59 -17.30 -29.54
C GLU A 1006 64.95 -18.55 -30.13
N ARG A 1007 65.25 -18.74 -31.41
CA ARG A 1007 64.73 -19.75 -32.31
C ARG A 1007 65.11 -21.16 -31.82
N ARG A 1008 64.12 -21.98 -31.48
CA ARG A 1008 64.04 -23.41 -31.83
C ARG A 1008 62.58 -23.87 -31.73
N GLY A 1009 61.87 -23.72 -32.84
CA GLY A 1009 60.45 -24.07 -33.00
C GLY A 1009 60.17 -25.57 -33.16
N SER A 1010 60.97 -26.45 -32.57
CA SER A 1010 60.76 -27.91 -32.65
C SER A 1010 61.03 -28.68 -31.34
N ASP A 1011 61.80 -28.14 -30.39
CA ASP A 1011 62.35 -28.98 -29.30
C ASP A 1011 61.72 -28.72 -27.91
N ILE A 1012 60.84 -27.73 -27.74
CA ILE A 1012 60.15 -27.50 -26.44
C ILE A 1012 59.01 -28.52 -26.23
N GLN A 1013 58.54 -29.15 -27.30
CA GLN A 1013 57.46 -30.13 -27.22
C GLN A 1013 57.93 -31.50 -26.71
N GLU A 1014 59.24 -31.80 -26.78
CA GLU A 1014 59.90 -33.02 -26.29
C GLU A 1014 60.38 -32.94 -24.83
N MET A 1015 60.37 -31.77 -24.17
CA MET A 1015 60.80 -31.61 -22.76
C MET A 1015 59.72 -31.93 -21.72
N LEU A 1016 58.59 -32.55 -22.11
CA LEU A 1016 57.50 -32.90 -21.18
C LEU A 1016 57.00 -34.31 -21.51
N PRO A 1017 56.78 -35.19 -20.51
CA PRO A 1017 56.60 -36.63 -20.70
C PRO A 1017 55.42 -36.99 -21.60
N SER A 1018 55.51 -38.16 -22.26
CA SER A 1018 54.56 -38.70 -23.23
C SER A 1018 53.26 -39.24 -22.63
N ASP A 1019 52.24 -39.32 -23.50
CA ASP A 1019 50.81 -39.60 -23.26
C ASP A 1019 50.45 -41.06 -22.85
N ASP A 1020 51.04 -41.63 -21.79
CA ASP A 1020 50.56 -42.89 -21.23
C ASP A 1020 49.62 -42.66 -20.02
N GLU A 1021 48.33 -42.94 -20.22
CA GLU A 1021 47.23 -42.62 -19.30
C GLU A 1021 47.18 -43.46 -17.99
N ASP A 1022 48.20 -44.28 -17.68
CA ASP A 1022 48.19 -45.17 -16.50
C ASP A 1022 49.30 -44.94 -15.44
N ASP A 1023 50.25 -44.01 -15.64
CA ASP A 1023 51.31 -43.73 -14.64
C ASP A 1023 51.57 -42.24 -14.42
N GLU A 1024 50.63 -41.56 -13.77
CA GLU A 1024 50.73 -40.11 -13.51
C GLU A 1024 51.76 -39.70 -12.41
N ASP A 1025 52.75 -40.52 -12.05
CA ASP A 1025 53.69 -40.14 -10.97
C ASP A 1025 55.08 -40.83 -10.98
N ASP A 1026 55.55 -41.46 -12.06
CA ASP A 1026 56.96 -41.91 -12.19
C ASP A 1026 57.68 -41.22 -13.35
N ASP A 1027 58.21 -40.02 -13.10
CA ASP A 1027 59.33 -39.50 -13.91
C ASP A 1027 60.09 -38.44 -13.11
N PHE A 1028 60.97 -38.88 -12.20
CA PHE A 1028 61.86 -38.00 -11.43
C PHE A 1028 63.34 -38.38 -11.55
N THR A 1029 63.69 -39.33 -12.40
CA THR A 1029 65.08 -39.83 -12.53
C THR A 1029 65.82 -39.39 -13.79
N LEU A 1030 65.22 -38.60 -14.68
CA LEU A 1030 65.87 -38.14 -15.92
C LEU A 1030 66.21 -36.65 -15.97
N LEU A 1031 65.88 -35.87 -14.94
CA LEU A 1031 66.16 -34.41 -14.89
C LEU A 1031 67.24 -34.00 -13.88
N SER A 1032 67.81 -34.94 -13.11
CA SER A 1032 68.96 -34.62 -12.23
C SER A 1032 70.27 -34.43 -13.00
N SER A 1033 70.35 -34.86 -14.26
CA SER A 1033 71.52 -34.64 -15.14
C SER A 1033 71.53 -33.28 -15.84
N TYR A 1034 70.40 -32.55 -15.86
CA TYR A 1034 70.28 -31.28 -16.61
C TYR A 1034 70.27 -30.02 -15.72
N VAL A 1035 70.22 -30.17 -14.40
CA VAL A 1035 70.30 -29.05 -13.44
C VAL A 1035 71.76 -28.64 -13.14
N GLY A 1036 72.75 -29.35 -13.71
CA GLY A 1036 74.17 -29.03 -13.56
C GLY A 1036 74.63 -27.72 -14.23
N ASP A 1037 73.91 -27.20 -15.24
CA ASP A 1037 74.44 -26.14 -16.12
C ASP A 1037 73.71 -24.79 -16.09
N ILE A 1038 72.67 -24.61 -15.27
CA ILE A 1038 71.91 -23.33 -15.21
C ILE A 1038 72.35 -22.46 -14.00
N ASN A 1039 73.53 -22.73 -13.43
CA ASN A 1039 74.06 -21.92 -12.31
C ASN A 1039 74.97 -20.76 -12.74
N LYS A 1040 74.97 -20.40 -14.02
CA LYS A 1040 75.66 -19.22 -14.52
C LYS A 1040 74.77 -18.53 -15.55
N THR A 1041 74.19 -17.38 -15.19
CA THR A 1041 74.18 -16.11 -15.97
C THR A 1041 73.02 -15.18 -15.52
N CYS A 1042 73.39 -13.97 -15.06
CA CYS A 1042 72.62 -12.72 -14.84
C CYS A 1042 71.51 -12.71 -13.77
N ILE A 1043 71.59 -12.03 -12.61
CA ILE A 1043 71.99 -10.66 -12.19
C ILE A 1043 71.05 -9.52 -12.67
N LYS A 1044 70.38 -8.92 -11.66
CA LYS A 1044 69.79 -7.57 -11.47
C LYS A 1044 68.72 -7.07 -12.44
N LEU A 1045 67.63 -6.56 -11.86
CA LEU A 1045 67.17 -5.18 -12.08
C LEU A 1045 66.19 -4.74 -10.97
N ASP A 1046 66.62 -3.72 -10.22
CA ASP A 1046 65.77 -2.73 -9.56
C ASP A 1046 64.80 -2.10 -10.56
N LEU A 1047 63.62 -1.64 -10.10
CA LEU A 1047 63.16 -0.25 -10.25
C LEU A 1047 61.70 -0.09 -9.76
N LEU A 1048 61.56 0.37 -8.52
CA LEU A 1048 60.61 1.43 -8.18
C LEU A 1048 61.24 2.76 -8.63
N GLY A 1049 60.51 3.58 -9.38
CA GLY A 1049 60.89 4.98 -9.64
C GLY A 1049 60.56 5.52 -11.03
N LYS A 1050 59.30 5.90 -11.27
CA LYS A 1050 58.87 7.20 -11.81
C LYS A 1050 57.35 7.31 -11.77
#